data_AF-A0A3M7NZG0-F1
#
_entry.id   AF-A0A3M7NZG0-F1
#
_cell.length_a   1.000
_cell.length_b   1.000
_cell.length_c   1.000
_cell.angle_alpha   90.00
_cell.angle_beta   90.00
_cell.angle_gamma   90.00
#
_symmetry.space_group_name_H-M   'P 1'
#
loop_
_entity.id
_entity.type
_entity.pdbx_description
1 polymer ?
#
loop_
_entity_poly.entity_id
_entity_poly.type
_entity_poly.pdbx_seq_one_letter_code
_entity_poly.pdbx_strand_id
1 'polypeptide(L)'
;MVSTGLEKRLQEVLNQRQQSSKLRSLKPSPAQSVDFSSNDFLSLSSNAEFRADYLRALSTREFPLGSTGSRLLDGNSTFAEKLEQDIAAFHGSEAGLLTNSGFDANVSIFTYLPQPGDIIVFDELIHASVHDGMRQSRARATLAFRHNDIGHLRKVLIRFSNKSIPSNIFVAVESVYSMEGDLAPLMEMAELIEELFPGGNAHMIVDEAHATGIYGPLGAGRVSELGLENRVSIRLHTFGKALASNGAIILCSPTIRLYLINYARPLIYTTFMSYPSLMAIKVAYNWLKEGKVDCLSKRLTHLIGHLHQRLQLLGEEIESLEDESLLALPAECPQSPIFALLSSHPRSLAAHCQESGFVVRAVVSPTVPQGTERVRVCLHAGNTEEQIDRFVATASEWLVNQKGVRMKMTVKRLRDIAAAPPTSVAKSPSTLAKLPPCLPPGAMVYELHIWGPAFGLPSIDAPCLATVAYLKQCLPRNSWVLIPTSDPSLNPLGQLPALKDGDLWIGGYRDIVIYLRTSSSGEYDLSKDLTNNQQADCAAYASFIEWRAQPILDLSLYVSSENYSQCTKPALANILTWPNSWFVPHKLREMAKKRSEHLGLKGLDIDSGQDEKGDQGLAAQIPKSLQKPRQTVSSVLGREIGRNKFRLDAVASDFLEPLEEMLGGKKWLVSDSVTSADCLALAYLSLLRGPPDLPQSWLWDTMKSKHPYLEGWVLEKRAECFGPPVSVNLIPENKSSGGTEELPWQPPSPREWHDVVNSAVSNIASTTIGPGSFLEKGELQSPQRLQFSQLNKQQQKQQAVIQIHSQRLFYNDNNPKDQVSVGSETGHHDGLQRQLSVHAPGQDHLGHSQEHTDIEQVTSPLSFEDYKAQMTAIFILEFGIIFHSIFIGLTLAVAGDEFNTLFIVLIFHQTFEGLGLGSRLAVTPWPKDRKWTPYVLGLAYGLSTPVAIGVGLGVRKSYPPGSQTTLIVNGVFDSISAGILIYTGLVELMAHEFMFSNAMRMAKIQTVLSAFVLMCLGAALMALLGKWA
;
A
#
# COMPACT_ATOMS: atom_id res chain seq x y z
N MET A 1 -2.93 11.16 -31.03
CA MET A 1 -1.65 10.46 -30.77
C MET A 1 -1.46 9.38 -31.82
N VAL A 2 -0.28 9.27 -32.43
CA VAL A 2 0.02 8.19 -33.39
C VAL A 2 0.20 6.90 -32.61
N SER A 3 -0.62 5.89 -32.90
CA SER A 3 -0.55 4.60 -32.21
C SER A 3 0.82 3.94 -32.43
N THR A 4 1.45 3.52 -31.33
CA THR A 4 2.79 2.94 -31.35
C THR A 4 2.80 1.59 -32.11
N GLY A 5 3.97 1.16 -32.59
CA GLY A 5 4.11 -0.17 -33.22
C GLY A 5 3.78 -1.35 -32.29
N LEU A 6 3.77 -1.13 -30.97
CA LEU A 6 3.28 -2.09 -29.97
C LEU A 6 1.75 -2.11 -29.96
N GLU A 7 1.11 -0.96 -29.81
CA GLU A 7 -0.35 -0.85 -29.79
C GLU A 7 -0.99 -1.40 -31.06
N LYS A 8 -0.41 -1.16 -32.24
CA LYS A 8 -0.91 -1.75 -33.50
C LYS A 8 -0.96 -3.27 -33.44
N ARG A 9 0.14 -3.92 -33.01
CA ARG A 9 0.20 -5.38 -32.86
C ARG A 9 -0.78 -5.90 -31.80
N LEU A 10 -0.90 -5.21 -30.66
CA LEU A 10 -1.88 -5.58 -29.63
C LEU A 10 -3.31 -5.41 -30.14
N GLN A 11 -3.59 -4.34 -30.88
CA GLN A 11 -4.90 -4.09 -31.48
C GLN A 11 -5.26 -5.13 -32.52
N GLU A 12 -4.31 -5.61 -33.33
CA GLU A 12 -4.53 -6.74 -34.24
C GLU A 12 -4.96 -8.01 -33.49
N VAL A 13 -4.29 -8.35 -32.38
CA VAL A 13 -4.67 -9.49 -31.52
C VAL A 13 -6.06 -9.28 -30.89
N LEU A 14 -6.38 -8.06 -30.44
CA LEU A 14 -7.71 -7.73 -29.91
C LEU A 14 -8.80 -7.80 -30.99
N ASN A 15 -8.51 -7.34 -32.21
CA ASN A 15 -9.42 -7.43 -33.35
C ASN A 15 -9.70 -8.88 -33.73
N GLN A 16 -8.68 -9.77 -33.71
CA GLN A 16 -8.89 -11.22 -33.90
C GLN A 16 -9.78 -11.82 -32.81
N ARG A 17 -9.61 -11.40 -31.54
CA ARG A 17 -10.52 -11.80 -30.46
C ARG A 17 -11.93 -11.25 -30.64
N GLN A 18 -12.08 -10.03 -31.16
CA GLN A 18 -13.38 -9.43 -31.44
C GLN A 18 -14.10 -10.17 -32.59
N GLN A 19 -13.39 -10.48 -33.68
CA GLN A 19 -13.92 -11.26 -34.81
C GLN A 19 -14.35 -12.67 -34.38
N SER A 20 -13.61 -13.30 -33.47
CA SER A 20 -14.01 -14.59 -32.88
C SER A 20 -15.02 -14.47 -31.73
N SER A 21 -15.52 -13.26 -31.45
CA SER A 21 -16.43 -12.96 -30.33
C SER A 21 -15.91 -13.41 -28.95
N LYS A 22 -14.58 -13.49 -28.80
CA LYS A 22 -13.86 -13.86 -27.56
C LYS A 22 -13.33 -12.65 -26.79
N LEU A 23 -13.54 -11.43 -27.29
CA LEU A 23 -13.17 -10.22 -26.57
C LEU A 23 -14.03 -10.09 -25.31
N ARG A 24 -13.39 -9.87 -24.17
CA ARG A 24 -14.01 -9.71 -22.85
C ARG A 24 -13.86 -8.26 -22.42
N SER A 25 -14.83 -7.74 -21.67
CA SER A 25 -14.76 -6.41 -21.06
C SER A 25 -15.21 -6.46 -19.60
N LEU A 26 -14.66 -5.56 -18.79
CA LEU A 26 -15.06 -5.36 -17.40
C LEU A 26 -16.43 -4.69 -17.39
N LYS A 27 -17.44 -5.34 -16.81
CA LYS A 27 -18.81 -4.82 -16.71
C LYS A 27 -19.31 -5.00 -15.29
N PRO A 28 -19.74 -3.93 -14.59
CA PRO A 28 -20.45 -4.08 -13.34
C PRO A 28 -21.79 -4.79 -13.61
N SER A 29 -22.25 -5.59 -12.65
CA SER A 29 -23.61 -6.12 -12.69
C SER A 29 -24.61 -4.98 -12.52
N PRO A 30 -25.75 -4.97 -13.26
CA PRO A 30 -26.78 -3.96 -13.07
C PRO A 30 -27.32 -3.96 -11.64
N ALA A 31 -27.59 -2.77 -11.09
CA ALA A 31 -28.30 -2.65 -9.83
C ALA A 31 -29.68 -3.32 -9.94
N GLN A 32 -30.11 -4.06 -8.91
CA GLN A 32 -31.37 -4.83 -8.86
C GLN A 32 -31.43 -6.14 -9.68
N SER A 33 -30.34 -6.56 -10.32
CA SER A 33 -30.29 -7.86 -10.99
C SER A 33 -30.26 -9.03 -10.00
N VAL A 34 -30.84 -10.17 -10.41
CA VAL A 34 -30.81 -11.41 -9.61
C VAL A 34 -29.56 -12.21 -9.97
N ASP A 35 -28.74 -12.51 -8.97
CA ASP A 35 -27.48 -13.21 -9.18
C ASP A 35 -27.67 -14.73 -9.31
N PHE A 36 -27.21 -15.26 -10.44
CA PHE A 36 -27.10 -16.68 -10.77
C PHE A 36 -25.70 -17.02 -11.34
N SER A 37 -24.67 -16.22 -11.04
CA SER A 37 -23.34 -16.37 -11.63
C SER A 37 -22.20 -16.30 -10.63
N SER A 38 -22.34 -15.60 -9.50
CA SER A 38 -21.26 -15.52 -8.53
C SER A 38 -21.00 -16.88 -7.85
N ASN A 39 -19.92 -16.95 -7.07
CA ASN A 39 -19.58 -18.15 -6.31
C ASN A 39 -19.92 -17.99 -4.81
N ASP A 40 -20.73 -16.98 -4.44
CA ASP A 40 -21.15 -16.75 -3.05
C ASP A 40 -22.34 -17.66 -2.69
N PHE A 41 -22.12 -18.97 -2.73
CA PHE A 41 -23.16 -19.99 -2.65
C PHE A 41 -24.04 -19.89 -1.39
N LEU A 42 -23.48 -19.41 -0.27
CA LEU A 42 -24.23 -19.22 0.98
C LEU A 42 -24.80 -17.80 1.14
N SER A 43 -24.60 -16.93 0.15
CA SER A 43 -25.00 -15.52 0.19
C SER A 43 -24.47 -14.75 1.39
N LEU A 44 -23.30 -15.14 1.92
CA LEU A 44 -22.74 -14.52 3.12
C LEU A 44 -22.29 -13.08 2.86
N SER A 45 -21.91 -12.73 1.62
CA SER A 45 -21.45 -11.38 1.29
C SER A 45 -22.53 -10.31 1.43
N SER A 46 -23.80 -10.70 1.28
CA SER A 46 -24.98 -9.84 1.42
C SER A 46 -25.74 -10.07 2.73
N ASN A 47 -25.30 -11.02 3.56
CA ASN A 47 -25.98 -11.38 4.81
C ASN A 47 -25.76 -10.30 5.89
N ALA A 48 -26.85 -9.73 6.40
CA ALA A 48 -26.81 -8.64 7.36
C ALA A 48 -26.25 -9.05 8.73
N GLU A 49 -26.55 -10.28 9.18
CA GLU A 49 -26.04 -10.82 10.45
C GLU A 49 -24.55 -11.10 10.36
N PHE A 50 -24.08 -11.70 9.26
CA PHE A 50 -22.66 -11.94 9.01
C PHE A 50 -21.88 -10.62 8.99
N ARG A 51 -22.40 -9.61 8.29
CA ARG A 51 -21.83 -8.26 8.26
C ARG A 51 -21.78 -7.64 9.66
N ALA A 52 -22.82 -7.79 10.47
CA ALA A 52 -22.86 -7.25 11.83
C ALA A 52 -21.82 -7.92 12.74
N ASP A 53 -21.68 -9.25 12.68
CA ASP A 53 -20.68 -10.00 13.44
C ASP A 53 -19.24 -9.64 12.99
N TYR A 54 -19.02 -9.47 11.68
CA TYR A 54 -17.74 -9.00 11.14
C TYR A 54 -17.36 -7.60 11.64
N LEU A 55 -18.28 -6.64 11.53
CA LEU A 55 -18.05 -5.26 12.00
C LEU A 55 -17.81 -5.21 13.51
N ARG A 56 -18.56 -6.01 14.28
CA ARG A 56 -18.33 -6.16 15.72
C ARG A 56 -16.94 -6.68 16.00
N ALA A 57 -16.51 -7.75 15.34
CA ALA A 57 -15.20 -8.35 15.52
C ALA A 57 -14.06 -7.38 15.17
N LEU A 58 -14.20 -6.58 14.11
CA LEU A 58 -13.25 -5.53 13.78
C LEU A 58 -13.18 -4.44 14.85
N SER A 59 -14.31 -3.98 15.38
CA SER A 59 -14.35 -2.88 16.36
C SER A 59 -13.71 -3.17 17.73
N THR A 60 -13.27 -4.41 17.97
CA THR A 60 -12.75 -4.84 19.28
C THR A 60 -11.35 -4.30 19.63
N ARG A 61 -10.58 -3.86 18.63
CA ARG A 61 -9.23 -3.29 18.82
C ARG A 61 -8.85 -2.41 17.65
N GLU A 62 -7.85 -1.55 17.85
CA GLU A 62 -7.15 -0.92 16.72
C GLU A 62 -6.30 -1.96 16.00
N PHE A 63 -6.20 -1.84 14.67
CA PHE A 63 -5.46 -2.77 13.83
C PHE A 63 -4.89 -2.05 12.58
N PRO A 64 -3.75 -2.52 12.05
CA PRO A 64 -3.24 -2.03 10.78
C PRO A 64 -4.13 -2.50 9.62
N LEU A 65 -4.41 -1.60 8.66
CA LEU A 65 -5.25 -1.91 7.50
C LEU A 65 -4.59 -2.84 6.48
N GLY A 66 -3.25 -2.87 6.42
CA GLY A 66 -2.48 -3.71 5.51
C GLY A 66 -1.40 -4.48 6.26
N SER A 67 -0.92 -5.57 5.67
CA SER A 67 0.20 -6.36 6.18
C SER A 67 1.55 -5.67 5.96
N THR A 68 1.65 -4.73 5.02
CA THR A 68 2.84 -3.93 4.70
C THR A 68 4.08 -4.71 4.20
N GLY A 69 3.98 -6.02 4.05
CA GLY A 69 5.08 -6.86 3.55
C GLY A 69 4.64 -8.30 3.26
N SER A 70 5.60 -9.13 2.83
CA SER A 70 5.38 -10.57 2.68
C SER A 70 5.47 -11.32 4.00
N ARG A 71 5.06 -12.59 4.04
CA ARG A 71 5.07 -13.41 5.25
C ARG A 71 6.46 -13.58 5.88
N LEU A 72 7.53 -13.53 5.10
CA LEU A 72 8.89 -13.73 5.60
C LEU A 72 9.58 -12.43 6.06
N LEU A 73 8.99 -11.28 5.74
CA LEU A 73 9.45 -9.97 6.20
C LEU A 73 8.46 -9.48 7.27
N ASP A 74 7.87 -8.30 7.09
CA ASP A 74 7.01 -7.66 8.09
C ASP A 74 5.51 -8.01 7.97
N GLY A 75 5.14 -8.87 7.01
CA GLY A 75 3.74 -9.17 6.69
C GLY A 75 3.08 -10.28 7.51
N ASN A 76 3.84 -11.05 8.28
CA ASN A 76 3.29 -12.12 9.12
C ASN A 76 2.81 -11.57 10.48
N SER A 77 1.79 -12.21 11.05
CA SER A 77 1.25 -11.82 12.35
C SER A 77 0.86 -13.03 13.18
N THR A 78 0.89 -12.89 14.50
CA THR A 78 0.40 -13.91 15.43
C THR A 78 -1.08 -14.25 15.18
N PHE A 79 -1.86 -13.28 14.70
CA PHE A 79 -3.25 -13.51 14.29
C PHE A 79 -3.36 -14.46 13.11
N ALA A 80 -2.53 -14.31 12.08
CA ALA A 80 -2.51 -15.18 10.92
C ALA A 80 -2.10 -16.61 11.30
N GLU A 81 -1.05 -16.77 12.11
CA GLU A 81 -0.60 -18.10 12.57
C GLU A 81 -1.64 -18.79 13.46
N LYS A 82 -2.30 -18.05 14.34
CA LYS A 82 -3.38 -18.61 15.17
C LYS A 82 -4.58 -19.01 14.33
N LEU A 83 -4.93 -18.21 13.32
CA LEU A 83 -6.00 -18.53 12.39
C LEU A 83 -5.66 -19.79 11.56
N GLU A 84 -4.43 -19.95 11.09
CA GLU A 84 -3.96 -21.18 10.43
C GLU A 84 -4.16 -22.41 11.30
N GLN A 85 -3.76 -22.34 12.58
CA GLN A 85 -3.96 -23.42 13.55
C GLN A 85 -5.44 -23.72 13.79
N ASP A 86 -6.25 -22.68 13.98
CA ASP A 86 -7.68 -22.83 14.27
C ASP A 86 -8.47 -23.41 13.10
N ILE A 87 -8.03 -23.15 11.86
CA ILE A 87 -8.60 -23.72 10.63
C ILE A 87 -8.08 -25.15 10.41
N ALA A 88 -6.78 -25.40 10.60
CA ALA A 88 -6.22 -26.74 10.50
C ALA A 88 -6.90 -27.70 11.49
N ALA A 89 -7.09 -27.27 12.74
CA ALA A 89 -7.81 -28.04 13.75
C ALA A 89 -9.28 -28.29 13.38
N PHE A 90 -9.96 -27.31 12.78
CA PHE A 90 -11.35 -27.47 12.33
C PHE A 90 -11.49 -28.57 11.27
N HIS A 91 -10.54 -28.66 10.36
CA HIS A 91 -10.53 -29.66 9.27
C HIS A 91 -9.79 -30.96 9.62
N GLY A 92 -9.36 -31.14 10.87
CA GLY A 92 -8.57 -32.31 11.27
C GLY A 92 -7.24 -32.47 10.51
N SER A 93 -6.57 -31.35 10.19
CA SER A 93 -5.26 -31.33 9.54
C SER A 93 -4.15 -31.00 10.55
N GLU A 94 -2.97 -31.59 10.37
CA GLU A 94 -1.80 -31.33 11.22
C GLU A 94 -1.32 -29.87 11.14
N ALA A 95 -1.34 -29.30 9.93
CA ALA A 95 -0.96 -27.92 9.69
C ALA A 95 -1.82 -27.26 8.60
N GLY A 96 -1.79 -25.93 8.59
CA GLY A 96 -2.44 -25.08 7.60
C GLY A 96 -1.54 -23.91 7.21
N LEU A 97 -1.59 -23.51 5.94
CA LEU A 97 -0.82 -22.39 5.41
C LEU A 97 -1.71 -21.47 4.56
N LEU A 98 -1.94 -20.26 5.03
CA LEU A 98 -2.76 -19.25 4.35
C LEU A 98 -2.01 -18.66 3.13
N THR A 99 -2.74 -18.49 2.03
CA THR A 99 -2.29 -17.84 0.79
C THR A 99 -3.27 -16.73 0.36
N ASN A 100 -2.82 -15.81 -0.48
CA ASN A 100 -3.64 -14.67 -0.93
C ASN A 100 -4.78 -15.06 -1.87
N SER A 101 -4.72 -16.23 -2.50
CA SER A 101 -5.79 -16.77 -3.33
C SER A 101 -5.66 -18.28 -3.51
N GLY A 102 -6.74 -18.93 -3.97
CA GLY A 102 -6.72 -20.34 -4.38
C GLY A 102 -5.81 -20.57 -5.60
N PHE A 103 -5.69 -19.57 -6.48
CA PHE A 103 -4.75 -19.63 -7.60
C PHE A 103 -3.31 -19.72 -7.10
N ASP A 104 -2.92 -18.84 -6.18
CA ASP A 104 -1.57 -18.83 -5.59
C ASP A 104 -1.27 -20.13 -4.84
N ALA A 105 -2.27 -20.71 -4.16
CA ALA A 105 -2.13 -21.99 -3.48
C ALA A 105 -1.87 -23.13 -4.46
N ASN A 106 -2.68 -23.27 -5.52
CA ASN A 106 -2.49 -24.31 -6.53
C ASN A 106 -1.13 -24.15 -7.25
N VAL A 107 -0.77 -22.93 -7.67
CA VAL A 107 0.55 -22.67 -8.27
C VAL A 107 1.66 -23.09 -7.29
N SER A 108 1.53 -22.75 -6.00
CA SER A 108 2.54 -23.10 -5.00
C SER A 108 2.67 -24.63 -4.80
N ILE A 109 1.55 -25.35 -4.77
CA ILE A 109 1.55 -26.82 -4.64
C ILE A 109 2.27 -27.46 -5.83
N PHE A 110 1.82 -27.18 -7.05
CA PHE A 110 2.25 -27.93 -8.23
C PHE A 110 3.61 -27.49 -8.78
N THR A 111 4.04 -26.25 -8.54
CA THR A 111 5.37 -25.78 -8.92
C THR A 111 6.47 -26.26 -7.96
N TYR A 112 6.20 -26.28 -6.64
CA TYR A 112 7.27 -26.45 -5.65
C TYR A 112 7.31 -27.81 -4.97
N LEU A 113 6.18 -28.49 -4.75
CA LEU A 113 6.20 -29.77 -4.03
C LEU A 113 6.74 -30.93 -4.85
N PRO A 114 6.33 -31.14 -6.12
CA PRO A 114 6.93 -32.17 -6.95
C PRO A 114 8.43 -31.93 -7.15
N GLN A 115 9.23 -32.97 -6.92
CA GLN A 115 10.69 -32.94 -7.09
C GLN A 115 11.11 -33.62 -8.39
N PRO A 116 12.37 -33.42 -8.83
CA PRO A 116 12.91 -34.14 -9.97
C PRO A 116 12.73 -35.66 -9.83
N GLY A 117 12.05 -36.27 -10.79
CA GLY A 117 11.74 -37.70 -10.78
C GLY A 117 10.27 -38.02 -10.47
N ASP A 118 9.58 -37.15 -9.73
CA ASP A 118 8.17 -37.33 -9.36
C ASP A 118 7.22 -37.19 -10.57
N ILE A 119 6.01 -37.73 -10.43
CA ILE A 119 4.99 -37.73 -11.48
C ILE A 119 3.74 -37.06 -10.95
N ILE A 120 3.09 -36.25 -11.79
CA ILE A 120 1.77 -35.68 -11.50
C ILE A 120 0.76 -36.35 -12.42
N VAL A 121 -0.27 -36.96 -11.82
CA VAL A 121 -1.44 -37.48 -12.51
C VAL A 121 -2.62 -36.59 -12.14
N PHE A 122 -3.32 -36.04 -13.10
CA PHE A 122 -4.37 -35.05 -12.85
C PHE A 122 -5.61 -35.31 -13.70
N ASP A 123 -6.77 -34.91 -13.20
CA ASP A 123 -8.02 -34.99 -13.96
C ASP A 123 -8.00 -34.00 -15.14
N GLU A 124 -8.44 -34.40 -16.33
CA GLU A 124 -8.38 -33.55 -17.52
C GLU A 124 -9.17 -32.24 -17.44
N LEU A 125 -10.17 -32.15 -16.54
CA LEU A 125 -10.97 -30.93 -16.33
C LEU A 125 -10.54 -30.12 -15.09
N ILE A 126 -9.39 -30.44 -14.48
CA ILE A 126 -8.88 -29.72 -13.32
C ILE A 126 -8.65 -28.23 -13.61
N HIS A 127 -8.80 -27.39 -12.58
CA HIS A 127 -8.75 -25.95 -12.69
C HIS A 127 -7.46 -25.42 -13.35
N ALA A 128 -7.60 -24.36 -14.15
CA ALA A 128 -6.50 -23.74 -14.89
C ALA A 128 -5.28 -23.35 -14.03
N SER A 129 -5.48 -23.00 -12.76
CA SER A 129 -4.37 -22.71 -11.83
C SER A 129 -3.45 -23.90 -11.59
N VAL A 130 -3.97 -25.13 -11.65
CA VAL A 130 -3.18 -26.35 -11.53
C VAL A 130 -2.30 -26.52 -12.76
N HIS A 131 -2.84 -26.29 -13.96
CA HIS A 131 -2.07 -26.28 -15.20
C HIS A 131 -0.94 -25.25 -15.19
N ASP A 132 -1.20 -24.03 -14.68
CA ASP A 132 -0.17 -22.99 -14.58
C ASP A 132 0.93 -23.35 -13.58
N GLY A 133 0.58 -24.02 -12.47
CA GLY A 133 1.54 -24.58 -11.52
C GLY A 133 2.37 -25.72 -12.12
N MET A 134 1.72 -26.63 -12.85
CA MET A 134 2.36 -27.76 -13.56
C MET A 134 3.32 -27.31 -14.66
N ARG A 135 3.01 -26.22 -15.38
CA ARG A 135 3.88 -25.66 -16.43
C ARG A 135 5.27 -25.27 -15.90
N GLN A 136 5.36 -24.91 -14.62
CA GLN A 136 6.60 -24.52 -13.95
C GLN A 136 7.13 -25.62 -13.01
N SER A 137 6.50 -26.80 -13.00
CA SER A 137 6.83 -27.88 -12.08
C SER A 137 8.18 -28.53 -12.37
N ARG A 138 8.79 -29.11 -11.33
CA ARG A 138 10.00 -29.95 -11.44
C ARG A 138 9.68 -31.44 -11.61
N ALA A 139 8.41 -31.81 -11.67
CA ALA A 139 7.99 -33.18 -11.95
C ALA A 139 8.57 -33.68 -13.28
N ARG A 140 8.94 -34.96 -13.32
CA ARG A 140 9.44 -35.63 -14.52
C ARG A 140 8.37 -35.71 -15.61
N ALA A 141 7.12 -35.92 -15.23
CA ALA A 141 6.00 -36.06 -16.15
C ALA A 141 4.70 -35.57 -15.52
N THR A 142 3.83 -35.00 -16.35
CA THR A 142 2.44 -34.66 -16.02
C THR A 142 1.51 -35.41 -16.96
N LEU A 143 0.54 -36.12 -16.41
CA LEU A 143 -0.33 -37.05 -17.15
C LEU A 143 -1.79 -36.81 -16.81
N ALA A 144 -2.60 -36.51 -17.82
CA ALA A 144 -4.03 -36.41 -17.65
C ALA A 144 -4.68 -37.80 -17.59
N PHE A 145 -5.72 -37.96 -16.77
CA PHE A 145 -6.69 -39.03 -16.91
C PHE A 145 -8.08 -38.47 -17.24
N ARG A 146 -8.90 -39.28 -17.93
CA ARG A 146 -10.25 -38.90 -18.31
C ARG A 146 -11.07 -38.51 -17.09
N HIS A 147 -11.90 -37.50 -17.27
CA HIS A 147 -12.64 -36.87 -16.20
C HIS A 147 -13.42 -37.88 -15.35
N ASN A 148 -13.17 -37.90 -14.04
CA ASN A 148 -13.81 -38.78 -13.06
C ASN A 148 -13.77 -40.30 -13.40
N ASP A 149 -12.90 -40.74 -14.31
CA ASP A 149 -12.82 -42.12 -14.79
C ASP A 149 -11.77 -42.93 -13.99
N ILE A 150 -12.24 -43.65 -12.96
CA ILE A 150 -11.43 -44.56 -12.13
C ILE A 150 -10.72 -45.63 -12.96
N GLY A 151 -11.35 -46.14 -14.01
CA GLY A 151 -10.78 -47.19 -14.86
C GLY A 151 -9.61 -46.67 -15.68
N HIS A 152 -9.70 -45.45 -16.20
CA HIS A 152 -8.59 -44.80 -16.88
C HIS A 152 -7.49 -44.36 -15.91
N LEU A 153 -7.86 -43.83 -14.73
CA LEU A 153 -6.91 -43.52 -13.66
C LEU A 153 -6.06 -44.75 -13.30
N ARG A 154 -6.69 -45.92 -13.10
CA ARG A 154 -6.00 -47.20 -12.87
C ARG A 154 -5.00 -47.52 -13.98
N LYS A 155 -5.40 -47.39 -15.25
CA LYS A 155 -4.52 -47.64 -16.41
C LYS A 155 -3.31 -46.71 -16.47
N VAL A 156 -3.46 -45.45 -16.02
CA VAL A 156 -2.36 -44.48 -15.96
C VAL A 156 -1.43 -44.83 -14.79
N LEU A 157 -1.98 -45.08 -13.60
CA LEU A 157 -1.22 -45.34 -12.37
C LEU A 157 -0.44 -46.67 -12.41
N ILE A 158 -0.99 -47.74 -13.00
CA ILE A 158 -0.32 -49.06 -13.08
C ILE A 158 1.04 -48.95 -13.75
N ARG A 159 1.24 -48.01 -14.68
CA ARG A 159 2.52 -47.79 -15.37
C ARG A 159 3.68 -47.45 -14.42
N PHE A 160 3.35 -46.98 -13.21
CA PHE A 160 4.29 -46.54 -12.20
C PHE A 160 4.28 -47.41 -10.93
N SER A 161 3.42 -48.43 -10.89
CA SER A 161 3.31 -49.37 -9.75
C SER A 161 4.52 -50.32 -9.61
N ASN A 162 5.39 -50.42 -10.63
CA ASN A 162 6.56 -51.29 -10.61
C ASN A 162 7.72 -50.70 -9.78
N LYS A 163 8.19 -51.50 -8.81
CA LYS A 163 9.08 -51.22 -7.67
C LYS A 163 10.50 -50.68 -7.96
N SER A 164 10.83 -50.29 -9.19
CA SER A 164 12.20 -49.94 -9.59
C SER A 164 12.55 -48.45 -9.47
N ILE A 165 11.58 -47.56 -9.24
CA ILE A 165 11.82 -46.11 -9.26
C ILE A 165 11.31 -45.49 -7.95
N PRO A 166 12.16 -44.78 -7.18
CA PRO A 166 11.81 -44.17 -5.89
C PRO A 166 11.11 -42.81 -6.08
N SER A 167 10.22 -42.67 -7.07
CA SER A 167 9.52 -41.41 -7.37
C SER A 167 8.16 -41.35 -6.70
N ASN A 168 7.79 -40.18 -6.19
CA ASN A 168 6.45 -39.92 -5.68
C ASN A 168 5.46 -39.67 -6.82
N ILE A 169 4.20 -39.99 -6.58
CA ILE A 169 3.10 -39.77 -7.53
C ILE A 169 2.06 -38.88 -6.88
N PHE A 170 1.82 -37.71 -7.46
CA PHE A 170 0.78 -36.79 -7.02
C PHE A 170 -0.47 -36.99 -7.86
N VAL A 171 -1.59 -37.36 -7.23
CA VAL A 171 -2.89 -37.50 -7.90
C VAL A 171 -3.76 -36.28 -7.55
N ALA A 172 -4.05 -35.43 -8.54
CA ALA A 172 -4.71 -34.15 -8.34
C ALA A 172 -6.12 -34.12 -8.95
N VAL A 173 -7.10 -33.70 -8.15
CA VAL A 173 -8.51 -33.60 -8.54
C VAL A 173 -9.21 -32.42 -7.85
N GLU A 174 -10.33 -31.96 -8.41
CA GLU A 174 -11.29 -31.13 -7.69
C GLU A 174 -12.32 -32.02 -6.99
N SER A 175 -12.73 -31.67 -5.78
CA SER A 175 -13.84 -32.34 -5.09
C SER A 175 -15.19 -32.09 -5.79
N VAL A 176 -15.39 -30.85 -6.24
CA VAL A 176 -16.56 -30.36 -6.98
C VAL A 176 -16.02 -29.50 -8.12
N TYR A 177 -16.27 -29.90 -9.37
CA TYR A 177 -15.68 -29.23 -10.53
C TYR A 177 -16.40 -27.92 -10.86
N SER A 178 -15.60 -26.89 -11.14
CA SER A 178 -16.10 -25.52 -11.26
C SER A 178 -17.11 -25.26 -12.38
N MET A 179 -17.09 -26.00 -13.50
CA MET A 179 -17.93 -25.74 -14.67
C MET A 179 -19.17 -26.65 -14.76
N GLU A 180 -18.97 -27.96 -14.56
CA GLU A 180 -20.00 -29.00 -14.60
C GLU A 180 -20.79 -29.08 -13.29
N GLY A 181 -20.13 -28.81 -12.16
CA GLY A 181 -20.73 -28.98 -10.83
C GLY A 181 -20.82 -30.42 -10.38
N ASP A 182 -20.16 -31.37 -11.05
CA ASP A 182 -20.11 -32.76 -10.66
C ASP A 182 -19.02 -33.01 -9.61
N LEU A 183 -19.13 -34.17 -8.95
CA LEU A 183 -18.31 -34.53 -7.79
C LEU A 183 -17.33 -35.63 -8.16
N ALA A 184 -16.09 -35.51 -7.68
CA ALA A 184 -15.12 -36.56 -7.85
C ALA A 184 -15.47 -37.81 -7.01
N PRO A 185 -15.29 -39.03 -7.56
CA PRO A 185 -15.36 -40.29 -6.82
C PRO A 185 -14.13 -40.46 -5.90
N LEU A 186 -14.01 -39.60 -4.89
CA LEU A 186 -12.82 -39.46 -4.04
C LEU A 186 -12.52 -40.74 -3.24
N MET A 187 -13.56 -41.47 -2.81
CA MET A 187 -13.39 -42.70 -2.04
C MET A 187 -12.78 -43.81 -2.91
N GLU A 188 -13.31 -44.00 -4.12
CA GLU A 188 -12.80 -44.97 -5.09
C GLU A 188 -11.37 -44.62 -5.55
N MET A 189 -11.07 -43.32 -5.71
CA MET A 189 -9.72 -42.85 -6.03
C MET A 189 -8.72 -43.16 -4.90
N ALA A 190 -9.10 -42.90 -3.63
CA ALA A 190 -8.25 -43.17 -2.48
C ALA A 190 -7.99 -44.69 -2.33
N GLU A 191 -9.02 -45.53 -2.49
CA GLU A 191 -8.90 -46.99 -2.45
C GLU A 191 -7.98 -47.51 -3.55
N LEU A 192 -8.12 -46.98 -4.78
CA LEU A 192 -7.26 -47.32 -5.90
C LEU A 192 -5.79 -46.95 -5.65
N ILE A 193 -5.54 -45.77 -5.08
CA ILE A 193 -4.18 -45.30 -4.76
C ILE A 193 -3.54 -46.22 -3.72
N GLU A 194 -4.26 -46.58 -2.66
CA GLU A 194 -3.76 -47.48 -1.62
C GLU A 194 -3.52 -48.90 -2.14
N GLU A 195 -4.39 -49.40 -3.03
CA GLU A 195 -4.24 -50.70 -3.69
C GLU A 195 -2.96 -50.76 -4.54
N LEU A 196 -2.72 -49.74 -5.37
CA LEU A 196 -1.60 -49.71 -6.32
C LEU A 196 -0.26 -49.29 -5.68
N PHE A 197 -0.30 -48.50 -4.60
CA PHE A 197 0.88 -47.94 -3.95
C PHE A 197 0.89 -48.18 -2.43
N PRO A 198 0.89 -49.46 -1.98
CA PRO A 198 0.90 -49.79 -0.55
C PRO A 198 2.15 -49.31 0.20
N GLY A 199 3.20 -48.90 -0.53
CA GLY A 199 4.40 -48.27 0.03
C GLY A 199 4.25 -46.79 0.40
N GLY A 200 3.10 -46.17 0.11
CA GLY A 200 2.79 -44.80 0.52
C GLY A 200 3.47 -43.69 -0.28
N ASN A 201 4.03 -44.01 -1.47
CA ASN A 201 4.67 -43.03 -2.35
C ASN A 201 3.68 -42.33 -3.31
N ALA A 202 2.39 -42.50 -3.11
CA ALA A 202 1.35 -41.81 -3.87
C ALA A 202 0.54 -40.88 -2.95
N HIS A 203 0.37 -39.64 -3.37
CA HIS A 203 -0.21 -38.55 -2.59
C HIS A 203 -1.40 -37.96 -3.31
N MET A 204 -2.57 -38.04 -2.70
CA MET A 204 -3.77 -37.40 -3.22
C MET A 204 -3.81 -35.92 -2.83
N ILE A 205 -4.08 -35.06 -3.80
CA ILE A 205 -4.26 -33.61 -3.65
C ILE A 205 -5.69 -33.28 -4.09
N VAL A 206 -6.49 -32.72 -3.18
CA VAL A 206 -7.89 -32.39 -3.46
C VAL A 206 -8.12 -30.89 -3.32
N ASP A 207 -8.61 -30.28 -4.39
CA ASP A 207 -9.10 -28.90 -4.38
C ASP A 207 -10.58 -28.87 -3.90
N GLU A 208 -10.81 -28.29 -2.72
CA GLU A 208 -12.10 -28.16 -2.03
C GLU A 208 -12.70 -26.75 -2.20
N ALA A 209 -12.26 -26.01 -3.20
CA ALA A 209 -12.66 -24.62 -3.38
C ALA A 209 -14.17 -24.44 -3.58
N HIS A 210 -14.84 -25.37 -4.27
CA HIS A 210 -16.29 -25.36 -4.52
C HIS A 210 -17.10 -26.18 -3.51
N ALA A 211 -16.46 -26.83 -2.56
CA ALA A 211 -17.11 -27.67 -1.56
C ALA A 211 -17.21 -27.01 -0.17
N THR A 212 -16.21 -26.20 0.18
CA THR A 212 -16.12 -25.56 1.50
C THR A 212 -17.40 -24.79 1.85
N GLY A 213 -17.95 -25.01 3.04
CA GLY A 213 -19.17 -24.37 3.55
C GLY A 213 -20.48 -25.06 3.16
N ILE A 214 -20.47 -25.92 2.14
CA ILE A 214 -21.68 -26.59 1.63
C ILE A 214 -21.77 -28.03 2.14
N TYR A 215 -20.66 -28.77 2.04
CA TYR A 215 -20.61 -30.21 2.30
C TYR A 215 -19.94 -30.54 3.64
N GLY A 216 -20.23 -31.74 4.15
CA GLY A 216 -19.62 -32.26 5.36
C GLY A 216 -20.14 -31.62 6.65
N PRO A 217 -19.73 -32.16 7.81
CA PRO A 217 -20.14 -31.64 9.11
C PRO A 217 -19.73 -30.17 9.25
N LEU A 218 -20.67 -29.31 9.62
CA LEU A 218 -20.45 -27.87 9.80
C LEU A 218 -19.89 -27.17 8.54
N GLY A 219 -20.08 -27.74 7.34
CA GLY A 219 -19.54 -27.21 6.10
C GLY A 219 -18.03 -27.43 5.91
N ALA A 220 -17.43 -28.45 6.55
CA ALA A 220 -15.99 -28.72 6.46
C ALA A 220 -15.48 -29.09 5.05
N GLY A 221 -16.34 -29.53 4.13
CA GLY A 221 -15.96 -29.93 2.77
C GLY A 221 -16.21 -31.41 2.50
N ARG A 222 -16.03 -31.82 1.24
CA ARG A 222 -16.41 -33.14 0.74
C ARG A 222 -15.47 -34.24 1.26
N VAL A 223 -14.19 -33.92 1.45
CA VAL A 223 -13.21 -34.85 2.03
C VAL A 223 -13.60 -35.22 3.46
N SER A 224 -14.07 -34.25 4.26
CA SER A 224 -14.52 -34.52 5.63
C SER A 224 -15.86 -35.24 5.67
N GLU A 225 -16.77 -34.93 4.74
CA GLU A 225 -18.03 -35.68 4.58
C GLU A 225 -17.80 -37.18 4.36
N LEU A 226 -16.75 -37.53 3.60
CA LEU A 226 -16.39 -38.91 3.26
C LEU A 226 -15.44 -39.56 4.28
N GLY A 227 -15.00 -38.83 5.31
CA GLY A 227 -14.05 -39.34 6.31
C GLY A 227 -12.64 -39.64 5.74
N LEU A 228 -12.23 -38.91 4.69
CA LEU A 228 -10.99 -39.14 3.95
C LEU A 228 -9.84 -38.22 4.39
N GLU A 229 -9.97 -37.49 5.51
CA GLU A 229 -8.99 -36.48 5.96
C GLU A 229 -7.57 -37.04 6.13
N ASN A 230 -7.45 -38.30 6.56
CA ASN A 230 -6.18 -38.99 6.75
C ASN A 230 -5.65 -39.68 5.48
N ARG A 231 -6.45 -39.77 4.42
CA ARG A 231 -6.12 -40.43 3.14
C ARG A 231 -5.76 -39.40 2.05
N VAL A 232 -6.09 -38.13 2.26
CA VAL A 232 -5.74 -37.01 1.38
C VAL A 232 -4.54 -36.25 1.95
N SER A 233 -3.42 -36.25 1.24
CA SER A 233 -2.16 -35.63 1.72
C SER A 233 -2.22 -34.10 1.75
N ILE A 234 -2.93 -33.49 0.80
CA ILE A 234 -3.06 -32.03 0.69
C ILE A 234 -4.50 -31.67 0.32
N ARG A 235 -5.10 -30.76 1.10
CA ARG A 235 -6.42 -30.19 0.81
C ARG A 235 -6.33 -28.69 0.65
N LEU A 236 -6.95 -28.14 -0.39
CA LEU A 236 -7.00 -26.71 -0.63
C LEU A 236 -8.41 -26.18 -0.39
N HIS A 237 -8.59 -25.25 0.54
CA HIS A 237 -9.87 -24.58 0.77
C HIS A 237 -9.75 -23.09 0.42
N THR A 238 -10.75 -22.55 -0.30
CA THR A 238 -10.77 -21.12 -0.67
C THR A 238 -11.79 -20.34 0.11
N PHE A 239 -11.50 -19.08 0.42
CA PHE A 239 -12.42 -18.19 1.13
C PHE A 239 -13.22 -17.28 0.20
N GLY A 240 -12.81 -17.20 -1.08
CA GLY A 240 -13.43 -16.38 -2.13
C GLY A 240 -14.72 -16.90 -2.75
N LYS A 241 -15.34 -17.92 -2.14
CA LYS A 241 -16.60 -18.53 -2.61
C LYS A 241 -17.65 -18.47 -1.51
N ALA A 242 -18.07 -19.62 -0.98
CA ALA A 242 -19.11 -19.71 0.06
C ALA A 242 -18.79 -18.94 1.36
N LEU A 243 -17.52 -18.64 1.65
CA LEU A 243 -17.09 -17.98 2.89
C LEU A 243 -16.96 -16.45 2.78
N ALA A 244 -17.39 -15.85 1.66
CA ALA A 244 -17.50 -14.40 1.45
C ALA A 244 -16.27 -13.57 1.86
N SER A 245 -15.07 -14.06 1.57
CA SER A 245 -13.81 -13.35 1.82
C SER A 245 -12.88 -13.47 0.61
N ASN A 246 -11.56 -13.37 0.81
CA ASN A 246 -10.53 -13.67 -0.17
C ASN A 246 -9.42 -14.50 0.48
N GLY A 247 -8.55 -15.09 -0.33
CA GLY A 247 -7.52 -16.02 0.17
C GLY A 247 -7.88 -17.50 0.06
N ALA A 248 -6.93 -18.33 0.46
CA ALA A 248 -7.09 -19.76 0.58
C ALA A 248 -6.18 -20.31 1.69
N ILE A 249 -6.35 -21.59 2.00
CA ILE A 249 -5.47 -22.33 2.90
C ILE A 249 -5.10 -23.68 2.30
N ILE A 250 -3.82 -24.03 2.45
CA ILE A 250 -3.29 -25.35 2.14
C ILE A 250 -3.22 -26.13 3.45
N LEU A 251 -4.06 -27.14 3.60
CA LEU A 251 -4.04 -28.09 4.70
C LEU A 251 -3.11 -29.23 4.35
N CYS A 252 -2.08 -29.44 5.17
CA CYS A 252 -0.99 -30.38 4.88
C CYS A 252 -0.21 -30.73 6.16
N SER A 253 0.84 -31.52 6.03
CA SER A 253 1.76 -31.82 7.13
C SER A 253 2.64 -30.61 7.50
N PRO A 254 3.19 -30.54 8.73
CA PRO A 254 4.11 -29.49 9.15
C PRO A 254 5.33 -29.36 8.22
N THR A 255 5.81 -30.48 7.68
CA THR A 255 6.93 -30.53 6.73
C THR A 255 6.57 -29.85 5.41
N ILE A 256 5.40 -30.15 4.84
CA ILE A 256 4.94 -29.50 3.60
C ILE A 256 4.74 -28.00 3.83
N ARG A 257 4.11 -27.62 4.96
CA ARG A 257 3.96 -26.21 5.35
C ARG A 257 5.31 -25.49 5.40
N LEU A 258 6.28 -26.06 6.10
CA LEU A 258 7.61 -25.46 6.24
C LEU A 258 8.34 -25.38 4.90
N TYR A 259 8.22 -26.40 4.06
CA TYR A 259 8.80 -26.40 2.72
C TYR A 259 8.22 -25.27 1.86
N LEU A 260 6.89 -25.14 1.80
CA LEU A 260 6.25 -24.06 1.03
C LEU A 260 6.63 -22.68 1.54
N ILE A 261 6.78 -22.49 2.86
CA ILE A 261 7.28 -21.22 3.43
C ILE A 261 8.65 -20.83 2.87
N ASN A 262 9.54 -21.80 2.62
CA ASN A 262 10.90 -21.55 2.17
C ASN A 262 11.08 -21.50 0.65
N TYR A 263 10.18 -22.13 -0.13
CA TYR A 263 10.36 -22.27 -1.57
C TYR A 263 9.25 -21.64 -2.42
N ALA A 264 8.05 -21.43 -1.88
CA ALA A 264 6.92 -20.95 -2.68
C ALA A 264 7.01 -19.44 -2.96
N ARG A 265 7.39 -19.07 -4.19
CA ARG A 265 7.51 -17.66 -4.61
C ARG A 265 6.22 -16.85 -4.44
N PRO A 266 5.01 -17.37 -4.73
CA PRO A 266 3.77 -16.64 -4.47
C PRO A 266 3.53 -16.33 -2.99
N LEU A 267 4.25 -16.94 -2.06
CA LEU A 267 4.21 -16.63 -0.63
C LEU A 267 5.35 -15.69 -0.20
N ILE A 268 6.54 -15.86 -0.79
CA ILE A 268 7.77 -15.14 -0.44
C ILE A 268 7.78 -13.71 -1.01
N TYR A 269 7.33 -13.54 -2.25
CA TYR A 269 7.49 -12.30 -3.03
C TYR A 269 6.18 -11.52 -3.24
N THR A 270 5.19 -11.73 -2.37
CA THR A 270 3.91 -11.00 -2.41
C THR A 270 3.58 -10.40 -1.05
N THR A 271 2.92 -9.24 -1.04
CA THR A 271 2.36 -8.67 0.18
C THR A 271 1.25 -9.56 0.72
N PHE A 272 1.27 -9.89 2.01
CA PHE A 272 0.31 -10.84 2.59
C PHE A 272 -1.08 -10.22 2.81
N MET A 273 -2.10 -11.06 3.05
CA MET A 273 -3.46 -10.63 3.38
C MET A 273 -3.51 -9.65 4.54
N SER A 274 -4.43 -8.68 4.44
CA SER A 274 -4.64 -7.67 5.47
C SER A 274 -5.41 -8.19 6.68
N TYR A 275 -5.29 -7.49 7.82
CA TYR A 275 -6.03 -7.84 9.03
C TYR A 275 -7.56 -7.91 8.83
N PRO A 276 -8.22 -6.97 8.10
CA PRO A 276 -9.64 -7.10 7.78
C PRO A 276 -10.00 -8.39 7.03
N SER A 277 -9.20 -8.79 6.04
CA SER A 277 -9.39 -10.06 5.31
C SER A 277 -9.27 -11.27 6.24
N LEU A 278 -8.23 -11.31 7.08
CA LEU A 278 -8.04 -12.38 8.05
C LEU A 278 -9.20 -12.45 9.06
N MET A 279 -9.73 -11.30 9.49
CA MET A 279 -10.88 -11.25 10.39
C MET A 279 -12.16 -11.76 9.73
N ALA A 280 -12.39 -11.42 8.45
CA ALA A 280 -13.53 -11.95 7.70
C ALA A 280 -13.48 -13.48 7.63
N ILE A 281 -12.30 -14.06 7.38
CA ILE A 281 -12.07 -15.52 7.41
C ILE A 281 -12.38 -16.07 8.81
N LYS A 282 -11.86 -15.44 9.88
CA LYS A 282 -12.11 -15.88 11.26
C LYS A 282 -13.60 -15.91 11.58
N VAL A 283 -14.36 -14.88 11.18
CA VAL A 283 -15.81 -14.80 11.41
C VAL A 283 -16.56 -15.85 10.61
N ALA A 284 -16.19 -16.09 9.35
CA ALA A 284 -16.74 -17.18 8.55
C ALA A 284 -16.54 -18.54 9.21
N TYR A 285 -15.34 -18.84 9.71
CA TYR A 285 -15.09 -20.09 10.45
C TYR A 285 -15.82 -20.18 11.79
N ASN A 286 -16.05 -19.06 12.49
CA ASN A 286 -16.89 -19.07 13.68
C ASN A 286 -18.34 -19.43 13.33
N TRP A 287 -18.87 -18.90 12.23
CA TRP A 287 -20.20 -19.26 11.72
C TRP A 287 -20.31 -20.73 11.34
N LEU A 288 -19.27 -21.32 10.73
CA LEU A 288 -19.19 -22.76 10.51
C LEU A 288 -19.28 -23.52 11.85
N LYS A 289 -18.41 -23.18 12.81
CA LYS A 289 -18.34 -23.85 14.13
C LYS A 289 -19.63 -23.73 14.94
N GLU A 290 -20.34 -22.62 14.81
CA GLU A 290 -21.62 -22.35 15.47
C GLU A 290 -22.82 -23.03 14.76
N GLY A 291 -22.61 -23.68 13.62
CA GLY A 291 -23.68 -24.30 12.82
C GLY A 291 -24.62 -23.29 12.14
N LYS A 292 -24.24 -22.00 12.12
CA LYS A 292 -25.05 -20.93 11.50
C LYS A 292 -25.19 -21.09 9.99
N VAL A 293 -24.24 -21.76 9.34
CA VAL A 293 -24.29 -22.03 7.90
C VAL A 293 -25.21 -23.20 7.54
N ASP A 294 -25.53 -24.10 8.48
CA ASP A 294 -26.24 -25.35 8.18
C ASP A 294 -27.65 -25.08 7.64
N CYS A 295 -28.32 -24.04 8.14
CA CYS A 295 -29.62 -23.63 7.63
C CYS A 295 -29.53 -23.07 6.21
N LEU A 296 -28.46 -22.35 5.88
CA LEU A 296 -28.20 -21.80 4.55
C LEU A 296 -27.84 -22.90 3.55
N SER A 297 -27.03 -23.88 3.96
CA SER A 297 -26.69 -25.04 3.13
C SER A 297 -27.94 -25.89 2.84
N LYS A 298 -28.77 -26.19 3.85
CA LYS A 298 -30.05 -26.90 3.64
C LYS A 298 -31.01 -26.14 2.72
N ARG A 299 -31.09 -24.82 2.88
CA ARG A 299 -31.87 -23.94 1.98
C ARG A 299 -31.35 -24.03 0.56
N LEU A 300 -30.03 -24.01 0.37
CA LEU A 300 -29.40 -24.17 -0.95
C LEU A 300 -29.71 -25.54 -1.57
N THR A 301 -29.62 -26.64 -0.81
CA THR A 301 -30.00 -27.98 -1.27
C THR A 301 -31.46 -28.03 -1.72
N HIS A 302 -32.36 -27.40 -0.97
CA HIS A 302 -33.77 -27.29 -1.37
C HIS A 302 -33.93 -26.54 -2.70
N LEU A 303 -33.23 -25.41 -2.88
CA LEU A 303 -33.27 -24.61 -4.11
C LEU A 303 -32.67 -25.36 -5.32
N ILE A 304 -31.65 -26.18 -5.11
CA ILE A 304 -31.08 -27.07 -6.14
C ILE A 304 -32.15 -28.04 -6.64
N GLY A 305 -32.87 -28.70 -5.72
CA GLY A 305 -33.98 -29.59 -6.07
C GLY A 305 -35.11 -28.86 -6.80
N HIS A 306 -35.46 -27.65 -6.35
CA HIS A 306 -36.48 -26.82 -7.00
C HIS A 306 -36.08 -26.46 -8.44
N LEU A 307 -34.88 -25.90 -8.65
CA LEU A 307 -34.41 -25.57 -10.01
C LEU A 307 -34.40 -26.79 -10.91
N HIS A 308 -33.88 -27.93 -10.44
CA HIS A 308 -33.88 -29.16 -11.24
C HIS A 308 -35.31 -29.59 -11.63
N GLN A 309 -36.26 -29.57 -10.70
CA GLN A 309 -37.67 -29.88 -11.01
C GLN A 309 -38.24 -28.94 -12.07
N ARG A 310 -37.95 -27.64 -11.98
CA ARG A 310 -38.39 -26.66 -12.98
C ARG A 310 -37.74 -26.88 -14.34
N LEU A 311 -36.46 -27.26 -14.38
CA LEU A 311 -35.75 -27.60 -15.62
C LEU A 311 -36.25 -28.90 -16.24
N GLN A 312 -36.64 -29.91 -15.45
CA GLN A 312 -37.24 -31.15 -15.96
C GLN A 312 -38.56 -30.87 -16.69
N LEU A 313 -39.42 -30.02 -16.11
CA LEU A 313 -40.65 -29.57 -16.78
C LEU A 313 -40.37 -28.82 -18.09
N LEU A 314 -39.29 -28.02 -18.14
CA LEU A 314 -38.84 -27.38 -19.38
C LEU A 314 -38.31 -28.41 -20.39
N GLY A 315 -37.64 -29.47 -19.92
CA GLY A 315 -37.19 -30.59 -20.74
C GLY A 315 -38.33 -31.32 -21.45
N GLU A 316 -39.42 -31.63 -20.72
CA GLU A 316 -40.65 -32.20 -21.30
C GLU A 316 -41.25 -31.29 -22.39
N GLU A 317 -41.23 -29.97 -22.18
CA GLU A 317 -41.63 -29.00 -23.20
C GLU A 317 -40.70 -29.03 -24.43
N ILE A 318 -39.39 -29.20 -24.25
CA ILE A 318 -38.40 -29.27 -25.35
C ILE A 318 -38.55 -30.55 -26.16
N GLU A 319 -38.68 -31.71 -25.52
CA GLU A 319 -38.88 -33.01 -26.18
C GLU A 319 -40.13 -33.01 -27.06
N SER A 320 -41.21 -32.36 -26.59
CA SER A 320 -42.43 -32.19 -27.38
C SER A 320 -42.25 -31.37 -28.66
N LEU A 321 -41.13 -30.65 -28.79
CA LEU A 321 -40.81 -29.78 -29.93
C LEU A 321 -39.81 -30.42 -30.92
N GLU A 322 -39.56 -31.74 -30.82
CA GLU A 322 -38.77 -32.59 -31.73
C GLU A 322 -37.35 -32.08 -32.07
N ASP A 323 -36.74 -31.27 -31.20
CA ASP A 323 -35.38 -30.75 -31.44
C ASP A 323 -34.62 -30.56 -30.12
N GLU A 324 -33.95 -31.64 -29.71
CA GLU A 324 -33.08 -31.70 -28.52
C GLU A 324 -31.78 -30.88 -28.67
N SER A 325 -31.50 -30.32 -29.86
CA SER A 325 -30.18 -29.75 -30.18
C SER A 325 -29.94 -28.32 -29.69
N LEU A 326 -30.98 -27.61 -29.23
CA LEU A 326 -30.88 -26.20 -28.84
C LEU A 326 -30.47 -25.99 -27.38
N LEU A 327 -30.98 -26.82 -26.48
CA LEU A 327 -30.73 -26.73 -25.04
C LEU A 327 -30.84 -28.13 -24.44
N ALA A 328 -29.73 -28.65 -23.92
CA ALA A 328 -29.69 -29.88 -23.15
C ALA A 328 -29.58 -29.56 -21.65
N LEU A 329 -30.49 -30.15 -20.89
CA LEU A 329 -30.66 -29.93 -19.46
C LEU A 329 -30.14 -31.13 -18.67
N PRO A 330 -29.69 -30.95 -17.41
CA PRO A 330 -29.26 -32.06 -16.58
C PRO A 330 -30.39 -33.08 -16.36
N ALA A 331 -30.17 -34.32 -16.81
CA ALA A 331 -31.13 -35.42 -16.64
C ALA A 331 -31.30 -35.81 -15.17
N GLU A 332 -30.21 -35.81 -14.41
CA GLU A 332 -30.20 -36.04 -12.97
C GLU A 332 -30.03 -34.71 -12.21
N CYS A 333 -30.53 -34.66 -10.98
CA CYS A 333 -30.37 -33.50 -10.12
C CYS A 333 -28.89 -33.35 -9.75
N PRO A 334 -28.24 -32.22 -10.09
CA PRO A 334 -26.86 -31.97 -9.69
C PRO A 334 -26.73 -32.02 -8.16
N GLN A 335 -25.65 -32.62 -7.67
CA GLN A 335 -25.37 -32.66 -6.23
C GLN A 335 -24.71 -31.36 -5.72
N SER A 336 -24.46 -30.40 -6.62
CA SER A 336 -23.86 -29.10 -6.30
C SER A 336 -24.75 -27.93 -6.75
N PRO A 337 -24.49 -26.70 -6.28
CA PRO A 337 -25.24 -25.52 -6.70
C PRO A 337 -24.92 -25.02 -8.11
N ILE A 338 -24.08 -25.74 -8.87
CA ILE A 338 -23.62 -25.35 -10.20
C ILE A 338 -24.36 -26.19 -11.23
N PHE A 339 -25.08 -25.51 -12.13
CA PHE A 339 -25.82 -26.12 -13.24
C PHE A 339 -25.16 -25.73 -14.56
N ALA A 340 -24.88 -26.73 -15.38
CA ALA A 340 -24.44 -26.57 -16.76
C ALA A 340 -25.63 -26.72 -17.72
N LEU A 341 -26.14 -25.59 -18.25
CA LEU A 341 -27.17 -25.62 -19.29
C LEU A 341 -26.48 -25.62 -20.66
N LEU A 342 -26.34 -26.81 -21.26
CA LEU A 342 -25.65 -26.97 -22.54
C LEU A 342 -26.50 -26.37 -23.67
N SER A 343 -25.92 -25.50 -24.48
CA SER A 343 -26.66 -24.87 -25.58
C SER A 343 -25.76 -24.65 -26.79
N SER A 344 -26.31 -24.83 -27.99
CA SER A 344 -25.67 -24.45 -29.25
C SER A 344 -25.53 -22.93 -29.40
N HIS A 345 -26.32 -22.14 -28.66
CA HIS A 345 -26.34 -20.67 -28.72
C HIS A 345 -26.22 -20.02 -27.32
N PRO A 346 -25.18 -20.37 -26.53
CA PRO A 346 -25.10 -20.03 -25.12
C PRO A 346 -24.99 -18.52 -24.88
N ARG A 347 -24.35 -17.78 -25.80
CA ARG A 347 -24.27 -16.31 -25.74
C ARG A 347 -25.64 -15.66 -25.92
N SER A 348 -26.48 -16.19 -26.80
CA SER A 348 -27.82 -15.66 -27.04
C SER A 348 -28.72 -15.92 -25.84
N LEU A 349 -28.69 -17.15 -25.29
CA LEU A 349 -29.43 -17.49 -24.07
C LEU A 349 -29.00 -16.60 -22.89
N ALA A 350 -27.69 -16.48 -22.64
CA ALA A 350 -27.19 -15.63 -21.57
C ALA A 350 -27.57 -14.16 -21.75
N ALA A 351 -27.51 -13.63 -22.99
CA ALA A 351 -27.93 -12.25 -23.27
C ALA A 351 -29.42 -12.05 -22.99
N HIS A 352 -30.28 -12.99 -23.38
CA HIS A 352 -31.71 -12.90 -23.13
C HIS A 352 -32.06 -12.94 -21.63
N CYS A 353 -31.38 -13.81 -20.87
CA CYS A 353 -31.49 -13.82 -19.41
C CYS A 353 -31.00 -12.51 -18.78
N GLN A 354 -29.90 -11.93 -19.29
CA GLN A 354 -29.37 -10.64 -18.82
C GLN A 354 -30.32 -9.48 -19.08
N GLU A 355 -30.93 -9.43 -20.26
CA GLU A 355 -31.96 -8.44 -20.62
C GLU A 355 -33.20 -8.56 -19.72
N SER A 356 -33.47 -9.76 -19.21
CA SER A 356 -34.57 -10.04 -18.26
C SER A 356 -34.19 -9.80 -16.79
N GLY A 357 -33.00 -9.27 -16.51
CA GLY A 357 -32.57 -8.89 -15.17
C GLY A 357 -31.80 -9.97 -14.39
N PHE A 358 -31.33 -11.04 -15.04
CA PHE A 358 -30.53 -12.09 -14.40
C PHE A 358 -29.03 -11.95 -14.69
N VAL A 359 -28.19 -12.14 -13.67
CA VAL A 359 -26.74 -12.25 -13.86
C VAL A 359 -26.39 -13.71 -14.12
N VAL A 360 -26.22 -14.07 -15.39
CA VAL A 360 -25.72 -15.37 -15.85
C VAL A 360 -24.63 -15.19 -16.90
N ARG A 361 -23.77 -16.20 -17.10
CA ARG A 361 -22.65 -16.11 -18.03
C ARG A 361 -22.63 -17.30 -18.99
N ALA A 362 -22.43 -16.99 -20.27
CA ALA A 362 -22.08 -17.99 -21.27
C ALA A 362 -20.62 -18.41 -21.10
N VAL A 363 -20.38 -19.71 -21.01
CA VAL A 363 -19.06 -20.33 -20.97
C VAL A 363 -18.83 -21.01 -22.32
N VAL A 364 -17.79 -20.54 -23.02
CA VAL A 364 -17.47 -20.95 -24.39
C VAL A 364 -15.99 -21.30 -24.51
N SER A 365 -15.63 -22.02 -25.58
CA SER A 365 -14.24 -22.33 -25.90
C SER A 365 -13.33 -21.08 -25.91
N PRO A 366 -12.12 -21.13 -25.30
CA PRO A 366 -11.41 -22.34 -24.84
C PRO A 366 -11.67 -22.74 -23.38
N THR A 367 -12.60 -22.09 -22.67
CA THR A 367 -12.85 -22.40 -21.25
C THR A 367 -13.48 -23.79 -21.06
N VAL A 368 -14.29 -24.21 -22.02
CA VAL A 368 -14.82 -25.58 -22.14
C VAL A 368 -14.55 -26.11 -23.55
N PRO A 369 -14.46 -27.43 -23.75
CA PRO A 369 -14.29 -28.03 -25.08
C PRO A 369 -15.36 -27.58 -26.09
N GLN A 370 -14.99 -27.48 -27.36
CA GLN A 370 -15.93 -27.13 -28.43
C GLN A 370 -17.05 -28.19 -28.53
N GLY A 371 -18.29 -27.75 -28.68
CA GLY A 371 -19.47 -28.62 -28.67
C GLY A 371 -20.03 -28.90 -27.27
N THR A 372 -19.38 -28.39 -26.22
CA THR A 372 -19.85 -28.49 -24.82
C THR A 372 -20.11 -27.11 -24.21
N GLU A 373 -20.36 -26.11 -25.05
CA GLU A 373 -20.64 -24.75 -24.59
C GLU A 373 -21.97 -24.66 -23.83
N ARG A 374 -22.02 -23.74 -22.87
CA ARG A 374 -23.09 -23.74 -21.86
C ARG A 374 -23.35 -22.37 -21.26
N VAL A 375 -24.49 -22.22 -20.63
CA VAL A 375 -24.74 -21.17 -19.64
C VAL A 375 -24.53 -21.79 -18.26
N ARG A 376 -23.54 -21.27 -17.53
CA ARG A 376 -23.26 -21.72 -16.16
C ARG A 376 -24.15 -20.94 -15.20
N VAL A 377 -24.99 -21.66 -14.48
CA VAL A 377 -25.92 -21.13 -13.48
C VAL A 377 -25.44 -21.55 -12.10
N CYS A 378 -25.31 -20.60 -11.18
CA CYS A 378 -24.91 -20.84 -9.80
C CYS A 378 -26.05 -20.42 -8.88
N LEU A 379 -26.54 -21.36 -8.08
CA LEU A 379 -27.54 -21.09 -7.06
C LEU A 379 -26.89 -20.58 -5.78
N HIS A 380 -27.62 -19.71 -5.09
CA HIS A 380 -27.23 -19.13 -3.81
C HIS A 380 -28.34 -19.31 -2.78
N ALA A 381 -27.97 -19.47 -1.51
CA ALA A 381 -28.93 -19.67 -0.42
C ALA A 381 -29.93 -18.50 -0.25
N GLY A 382 -29.56 -17.30 -0.70
CA GLY A 382 -30.41 -16.12 -0.72
C GLY A 382 -31.37 -16.01 -1.92
N ASN A 383 -31.29 -16.92 -2.90
CA ASN A 383 -32.27 -16.94 -4.00
C ASN A 383 -33.67 -17.38 -3.49
N THR A 384 -34.71 -16.91 -4.18
CA THR A 384 -36.10 -17.33 -3.92
C THR A 384 -36.61 -18.29 -4.99
N GLU A 385 -37.64 -19.08 -4.68
CA GLU A 385 -38.25 -20.00 -5.65
C GLU A 385 -38.86 -19.22 -6.82
N GLU A 386 -39.44 -18.05 -6.56
CA GLU A 386 -40.01 -17.18 -7.60
C GLU A 386 -38.92 -16.61 -8.52
N GLN A 387 -37.71 -16.38 -8.01
CA GLN A 387 -36.57 -15.99 -8.84
C GLN A 387 -36.14 -17.13 -9.77
N ILE A 388 -36.10 -18.36 -9.25
CA ILE A 388 -35.80 -19.57 -10.03
C ILE A 388 -36.88 -19.81 -11.09
N ASP A 389 -38.16 -19.73 -10.72
CA ASP A 389 -39.27 -19.92 -11.64
C ASP A 389 -39.26 -18.91 -12.78
N ARG A 390 -38.98 -17.63 -12.48
CA ARG A 390 -38.81 -16.59 -13.50
C ARG A 390 -37.61 -16.85 -14.40
N PHE A 391 -36.48 -17.30 -13.83
CA PHE A 391 -35.29 -17.64 -14.62
C PHE A 391 -35.59 -18.75 -15.64
N VAL A 392 -36.24 -19.84 -15.20
CA VAL A 392 -36.63 -20.94 -16.08
C VAL A 392 -37.66 -20.50 -17.12
N ALA A 393 -38.63 -19.67 -16.73
CA ALA A 393 -39.60 -19.10 -17.67
C ALA A 393 -38.92 -18.24 -18.76
N THR A 394 -37.93 -17.44 -18.40
CA THR A 394 -37.13 -16.66 -19.39
C THR A 394 -36.35 -17.58 -20.34
N ALA A 395 -35.80 -18.70 -19.86
CA ALA A 395 -35.16 -19.68 -20.73
C ALA A 395 -36.18 -20.33 -21.70
N SER A 396 -37.39 -20.62 -21.24
CA SER A 396 -38.50 -21.08 -22.09
C SER A 396 -38.90 -20.05 -23.15
N GLU A 397 -39.04 -18.78 -22.77
CA GLU A 397 -39.34 -17.68 -23.72
C GLU A 397 -38.25 -17.53 -24.80
N TRP A 398 -36.97 -17.68 -24.42
CA TRP A 398 -35.86 -17.69 -25.38
C TRP A 398 -35.99 -18.84 -26.40
N LEU A 399 -36.30 -20.05 -25.95
CA LEU A 399 -36.49 -21.21 -26.83
C LEU A 399 -37.61 -20.98 -27.85
N VAL A 400 -38.74 -20.43 -27.42
CA VAL A 400 -39.86 -20.08 -28.31
C VAL A 400 -39.43 -19.04 -29.35
N ASN A 401 -38.66 -18.02 -28.93
CA ASN A 401 -38.20 -16.95 -29.81
C ASN A 401 -37.21 -17.45 -30.88
N GLN A 402 -36.32 -18.40 -30.54
CA GLN A 402 -35.37 -18.98 -31.51
C GLN A 402 -36.07 -19.78 -32.62
N LYS A 403 -37.20 -20.45 -32.31
CA LYS A 403 -37.92 -21.28 -33.28
C LYS A 403 -38.86 -20.49 -34.20
N GLY A 404 -39.16 -19.22 -33.93
CA GLY A 404 -40.06 -18.41 -34.77
C GLY A 404 -41.50 -18.95 -34.90
N VAL A 405 -41.92 -19.89 -34.03
CA VAL A 405 -43.23 -20.57 -34.12
C VAL A 405 -44.18 -20.12 -33.00
N ARG A 406 -45.43 -19.94 -33.43
CA ARG A 406 -46.62 -19.40 -32.77
C ARG A 406 -47.11 -20.26 -31.60
N MET A 407 -46.39 -20.35 -30.49
CA MET A 407 -46.84 -21.07 -29.29
C MET A 407 -47.61 -20.14 -28.33
N LYS A 408 -48.79 -19.67 -28.78
CA LYS A 408 -49.62 -18.68 -28.07
C LYS A 408 -50.44 -19.23 -26.89
N MET A 409 -50.32 -20.51 -26.52
CA MET A 409 -51.20 -21.12 -25.50
C MET A 409 -50.56 -21.62 -24.19
N THR A 410 -49.24 -21.83 -24.10
CA THR A 410 -48.62 -22.34 -22.85
C THR A 410 -48.05 -21.21 -21.96
N VAL A 411 -47.54 -20.14 -22.57
CA VAL A 411 -47.00 -18.94 -21.86
C VAL A 411 -48.04 -18.25 -20.99
N LYS A 412 -49.34 -18.42 -21.28
CA LYS A 412 -50.42 -17.83 -20.48
C LYS A 412 -50.52 -18.45 -19.08
N ARG A 413 -50.32 -19.77 -18.94
CA ARG A 413 -50.37 -20.43 -17.61
C ARG A 413 -49.21 -20.04 -16.70
N LEU A 414 -48.03 -19.74 -17.26
CA LEU A 414 -46.87 -19.27 -16.48
C LEU A 414 -46.92 -17.75 -16.23
N ARG A 415 -47.45 -16.96 -17.17
CA ARG A 415 -47.74 -15.53 -16.93
C ARG A 415 -48.81 -15.32 -15.88
N ASP A 416 -49.82 -16.17 -15.80
CA ASP A 416 -50.88 -16.06 -14.79
C ASP A 416 -50.36 -16.42 -13.38
N ILE A 417 -49.26 -17.17 -13.26
CA ILE A 417 -48.54 -17.42 -11.99
C ILE A 417 -47.60 -16.24 -11.65
N ALA A 418 -46.99 -15.61 -12.67
CA ALA A 418 -46.10 -14.46 -12.50
C ALA A 418 -46.80 -13.09 -12.37
N ALA A 419 -48.10 -13.00 -12.70
CA ALA A 419 -48.88 -11.76 -12.72
C ALA A 419 -49.65 -11.47 -11.42
N ALA A 420 -49.34 -12.15 -10.30
CA ALA A 420 -49.89 -11.76 -9.01
C ALA A 420 -49.33 -10.37 -8.61
N PRO A 421 -50.17 -9.35 -8.38
CA PRO A 421 -49.70 -8.05 -7.93
C PRO A 421 -49.04 -8.19 -6.55
N PRO A 422 -48.02 -7.37 -6.21
CA PRO A 422 -47.45 -7.39 -4.88
C PRO A 422 -48.57 -7.10 -3.87
N THR A 423 -48.91 -8.11 -3.07
CA THR A 423 -49.89 -7.98 -1.99
C THR A 423 -49.42 -6.88 -1.06
N SER A 424 -50.29 -5.88 -0.88
CA SER A 424 -50.12 -4.77 0.05
C SER A 424 -49.79 -5.30 1.44
N VAL A 425 -48.53 -5.14 1.85
CA VAL A 425 -48.12 -5.30 3.23
C VAL A 425 -48.96 -4.34 4.09
N ALA A 426 -49.57 -4.92 5.11
CA ALA A 426 -50.45 -4.25 6.05
C ALA A 426 -49.84 -2.97 6.63
N LYS A 427 -50.65 -1.91 6.66
CA LYS A 427 -50.40 -0.71 7.46
C LYS A 427 -50.54 -1.03 8.95
N SER A 428 -49.49 -0.82 9.73
CA SER A 428 -49.43 -0.03 10.99
C SER A 428 -48.27 -0.47 11.90
N PRO A 429 -47.83 0.34 12.89
CA PRO A 429 -47.95 1.78 13.04
C PRO A 429 -46.58 2.50 12.96
N SER A 430 -46.65 3.75 12.53
CA SER A 430 -45.59 4.73 12.61
C SER A 430 -45.10 4.93 14.05
N THR A 431 -43.85 4.58 14.31
CA THR A 431 -43.08 5.10 15.44
C THR A 431 -41.80 5.73 14.92
N LEU A 432 -41.95 6.77 14.09
CA LEU A 432 -40.91 7.76 13.88
C LEU A 432 -40.89 8.62 15.14
N ALA A 433 -40.00 8.27 16.07
CA ALA A 433 -39.63 9.17 17.15
C ALA A 433 -39.09 10.46 16.51
N LYS A 434 -39.83 11.55 16.75
CA LYS A 434 -39.48 12.93 16.42
C LYS A 434 -38.00 13.18 16.72
N LEU A 435 -37.22 13.56 15.70
CA LEU A 435 -36.07 14.43 15.92
C LEU A 435 -36.58 15.73 16.58
N PRO A 436 -35.83 16.34 17.51
CA PRO A 436 -36.32 17.51 18.24
C PRO A 436 -36.60 18.67 17.27
N PRO A 437 -37.56 19.56 17.58
CA PRO A 437 -37.79 20.75 16.79
C PRO A 437 -36.58 21.67 16.88
N CYS A 438 -36.32 22.37 15.78
CA CYS A 438 -35.36 23.46 15.67
C CYS A 438 -35.43 24.40 16.88
N LEU A 439 -34.28 24.65 17.49
CA LEU A 439 -34.11 25.75 18.44
C LEU A 439 -34.38 27.09 17.72
N PRO A 440 -34.93 28.10 18.42
CA PRO A 440 -35.18 29.42 17.83
C PRO A 440 -33.87 30.13 17.44
N PRO A 441 -33.91 31.13 16.54
CA PRO A 441 -32.73 31.74 15.95
C PRO A 441 -32.04 32.69 16.95
N GLY A 442 -31.01 32.19 17.62
CA GLY A 442 -29.85 32.97 18.02
C GLY A 442 -28.71 32.58 17.08
N ALA A 443 -28.16 33.53 16.32
CA ALA A 443 -27.21 33.27 15.24
C ALA A 443 -25.99 32.45 15.71
N MET A 444 -25.93 31.16 15.33
CA MET A 444 -24.75 30.32 15.49
C MET A 444 -23.76 30.66 14.37
N VAL A 445 -22.52 30.98 14.73
CA VAL A 445 -21.44 31.41 13.83
C VAL A 445 -20.46 30.26 13.66
N TYR A 446 -20.07 29.92 12.43
CA TYR A 446 -19.09 28.87 12.15
C TYR A 446 -17.69 29.29 12.61
N GLU A 447 -16.97 28.46 13.37
CA GLU A 447 -15.59 28.73 13.78
C GLU A 447 -14.60 27.91 12.93
N LEU A 448 -13.75 28.57 12.13
CA LEU A 448 -12.72 27.90 11.32
C LEU A 448 -11.35 28.01 12.00
N HIS A 449 -10.76 26.86 12.35
CA HIS A 449 -9.44 26.75 12.96
C HIS A 449 -8.36 26.40 11.92
N ILE A 450 -7.25 27.16 11.88
CA ILE A 450 -6.17 27.02 10.89
C ILE A 450 -4.76 27.17 11.50
N TRP A 451 -3.71 26.75 10.75
CA TRP A 451 -2.28 26.83 11.15
C TRP A 451 -1.68 28.25 11.27
N GLY A 452 -2.49 29.31 11.28
CA GLY A 452 -2.09 30.71 11.49
C GLY A 452 -1.21 31.39 10.41
N PRO A 453 -1.09 32.73 10.40
CA PRO A 453 -0.57 33.48 9.25
C PRO A 453 0.93 33.30 8.96
N ALA A 454 1.29 33.08 7.69
CA ALA A 454 2.68 33.04 7.20
C ALA A 454 2.77 33.55 5.76
N PHE A 455 3.94 34.04 5.34
CA PHE A 455 4.22 34.46 3.94
C PHE A 455 3.22 35.48 3.35
N GLY A 456 2.64 36.33 4.22
CA GLY A 456 1.59 37.28 3.81
C GLY A 456 0.27 36.61 3.43
N LEU A 457 0.01 35.41 3.94
CA LEU A 457 -1.20 34.61 3.73
C LEU A 457 -1.84 34.25 5.09
N PRO A 458 -3.16 33.97 5.13
CA PRO A 458 -3.84 33.58 6.36
C PRO A 458 -3.31 32.29 7.02
N SER A 459 -2.71 31.38 6.24
CA SER A 459 -2.14 30.12 6.73
C SER A 459 -0.87 29.72 5.98
N ILE A 460 0.03 29.00 6.66
CA ILE A 460 1.18 28.31 6.04
C ILE A 460 0.78 27.00 5.32
N ASP A 461 -0.47 26.55 5.50
CA ASP A 461 -0.99 25.26 5.02
C ASP A 461 -2.00 25.44 3.88
N ALA A 462 -1.83 24.69 2.79
CA ALA A 462 -2.66 24.84 1.58
C ALA A 462 -4.14 24.46 1.81
N PRO A 463 -4.48 23.30 2.42
CA PRO A 463 -5.86 22.99 2.79
C PRO A 463 -6.53 24.07 3.67
N CYS A 464 -5.79 24.66 4.62
CA CYS A 464 -6.29 25.79 5.42
C CYS A 464 -6.66 27.00 4.55
N LEU A 465 -5.77 27.39 3.62
CA LEU A 465 -6.02 28.49 2.68
C LEU A 465 -7.20 28.20 1.74
N ALA A 466 -7.31 26.97 1.24
CA ALA A 466 -8.41 26.57 0.38
C ALA A 466 -9.76 26.68 1.10
N THR A 467 -9.79 26.33 2.39
CA THR A 467 -10.99 26.45 3.22
C THR A 467 -11.34 27.91 3.45
N VAL A 468 -10.36 28.78 3.74
CA VAL A 468 -10.59 30.23 3.87
C VAL A 468 -11.16 30.82 2.58
N ALA A 469 -10.60 30.47 1.43
CA ALA A 469 -11.10 30.92 0.13
C ALA A 469 -12.53 30.42 -0.14
N TYR A 470 -12.82 29.15 0.17
CA TYR A 470 -14.15 28.58 -0.01
C TYR A 470 -15.20 29.29 0.85
N LEU A 471 -14.95 29.43 2.15
CA LEU A 471 -15.86 30.09 3.11
C LEU A 471 -16.08 31.56 2.74
N LYS A 472 -15.05 32.27 2.29
CA LYS A 472 -15.15 33.67 1.85
C LYS A 472 -16.11 33.83 0.66
N GLN A 473 -16.19 32.83 -0.22
CA GLN A 473 -17.01 32.87 -1.43
C GLN A 473 -18.44 32.38 -1.19
N CYS A 474 -18.65 31.41 -0.29
CA CYS A 474 -19.98 30.82 -0.07
C CYS A 474 -20.72 31.33 1.17
N LEU A 475 -20.04 31.88 2.18
CA LEU A 475 -20.67 32.31 3.44
C LEU A 475 -20.71 33.84 3.60
N PRO A 476 -21.83 34.41 4.09
CA PRO A 476 -21.90 35.81 4.50
C PRO A 476 -20.85 36.16 5.57
N ARG A 477 -20.25 37.36 5.51
CA ARG A 477 -19.15 37.78 6.41
C ARG A 477 -19.44 37.61 7.91
N ASN A 478 -20.68 37.79 8.34
CA ASN A 478 -21.06 37.73 9.76
C ASN A 478 -21.46 36.32 10.23
N SER A 479 -21.35 35.31 9.36
CA SER A 479 -21.76 33.93 9.65
C SER A 479 -20.60 33.00 10.02
N TRP A 480 -19.35 33.48 9.97
CA TRP A 480 -18.18 32.70 10.33
C TRP A 480 -17.04 33.57 10.89
N VAL A 481 -16.14 32.93 11.65
CA VAL A 481 -14.93 33.53 12.23
C VAL A 481 -13.71 32.65 11.93
N LEU A 482 -12.54 33.29 11.84
CA LEU A 482 -11.27 32.65 11.55
C LEU A 482 -10.35 32.69 12.76
N ILE A 483 -9.97 31.52 13.26
CA ILE A 483 -9.20 31.34 14.50
C ILE A 483 -7.85 30.69 14.17
N PRO A 484 -6.71 31.39 14.36
CA PRO A 484 -5.39 30.80 14.23
C PRO A 484 -5.10 29.93 15.47
N THR A 485 -4.79 28.64 15.24
CA THR A 485 -4.40 27.70 16.30
C THR A 485 -3.03 27.10 16.03
N SER A 486 -2.31 26.80 17.11
CA SER A 486 -1.02 26.10 17.08
C SER A 486 -1.11 24.66 17.62
N ASP A 487 -2.33 24.16 17.86
CA ASP A 487 -2.55 22.80 18.36
C ASP A 487 -3.70 22.11 17.59
N PRO A 488 -3.36 21.15 16.72
CA PRO A 488 -4.34 20.33 16.00
C PRO A 488 -5.16 19.41 16.91
N SER A 489 -4.73 19.14 18.15
CA SER A 489 -5.43 18.24 19.09
C SER A 489 -6.71 18.83 19.70
N LEU A 490 -6.98 20.11 19.44
CA LEU A 490 -8.23 20.78 19.86
C LEU A 490 -9.49 20.16 19.24
N ASN A 491 -9.35 19.47 18.11
CA ASN A 491 -10.45 18.72 17.52
C ASN A 491 -10.22 17.20 17.60
N PRO A 492 -11.28 16.38 17.65
CA PRO A 492 -11.17 14.92 17.79
C PRO A 492 -10.37 14.21 16.69
N LEU A 493 -10.17 14.86 15.53
CA LEU A 493 -9.48 14.30 14.38
C LEU A 493 -7.98 14.62 14.37
N GLY A 494 -7.50 15.53 15.24
CA GLY A 494 -6.08 15.86 15.34
C GLY A 494 -5.49 16.54 14.10
N GLN A 495 -6.31 17.17 13.25
CA GLN A 495 -5.89 17.76 11.97
C GLN A 495 -6.48 19.16 11.76
N LEU A 496 -5.83 19.99 10.95
CA LEU A 496 -6.32 21.30 10.50
C LEU A 496 -6.31 21.32 8.97
N PRO A 497 -7.22 22.05 8.29
CA PRO A 497 -8.25 22.94 8.83
C PRO A 497 -9.35 22.17 9.58
N ALA A 498 -9.96 22.82 10.56
CA ALA A 498 -11.10 22.26 11.29
C ALA A 498 -12.22 23.30 11.43
N LEU A 499 -13.42 22.96 10.95
CA LEU A 499 -14.63 23.75 11.11
C LEU A 499 -15.41 23.25 12.32
N LYS A 500 -15.85 24.19 13.16
CA LYS A 500 -16.73 23.91 14.28
C LYS A 500 -18.08 24.59 14.07
N ASP A 501 -19.14 23.81 14.23
CA ASP A 501 -20.54 24.25 14.14
C ASP A 501 -21.27 23.84 15.42
N GLY A 502 -21.42 24.80 16.34
CA GLY A 502 -21.84 24.51 17.72
C GLY A 502 -20.86 23.56 18.42
N ASP A 503 -21.32 22.36 18.75
CA ASP A 503 -20.48 21.33 19.38
C ASP A 503 -19.78 20.40 18.36
N LEU A 504 -20.19 20.44 17.09
CA LEU A 504 -19.71 19.53 16.05
C LEU A 504 -18.38 19.99 15.45
N TRP A 505 -17.43 19.05 15.28
CA TRP A 505 -16.16 19.28 14.62
C TRP A 505 -16.05 18.51 13.29
N ILE A 506 -15.61 19.20 12.24
CA ILE A 506 -15.34 18.67 10.91
C ILE A 506 -13.90 19.04 10.53
N GLY A 507 -13.03 18.07 10.27
CA GLY A 507 -11.63 18.30 9.94
C GLY A 507 -11.31 17.93 8.50
N GLY A 508 -10.50 18.75 7.83
CA GLY A 508 -10.06 18.55 6.45
C GLY A 508 -10.92 19.31 5.42
N TYR A 509 -10.27 19.87 4.39
CA TYR A 509 -10.92 20.71 3.38
C TYR A 509 -12.12 20.03 2.71
N ARG A 510 -11.94 18.80 2.20
CA ARG A 510 -12.98 18.07 1.46
C ARG A 510 -14.21 17.78 2.32
N ASP A 511 -13.99 17.37 3.57
CA ASP A 511 -15.08 17.06 4.49
C ASP A 511 -15.85 18.32 4.92
N ILE A 512 -15.15 19.45 5.07
CA ILE A 512 -15.77 20.76 5.33
C ILE A 512 -16.66 21.19 4.15
N VAL A 513 -16.18 21.05 2.90
CA VAL A 513 -16.97 21.36 1.70
C VAL A 513 -18.22 20.48 1.60
N ILE A 514 -18.08 19.17 1.81
CA ILE A 514 -19.19 18.22 1.80
C ILE A 514 -20.21 18.54 2.90
N TYR A 515 -19.72 18.87 4.10
CA TYR A 515 -20.55 19.25 5.23
C TYR A 515 -21.39 20.48 4.90
N LEU A 516 -20.77 21.57 4.46
CA LEU A 516 -21.47 22.82 4.13
C LEU A 516 -22.49 22.63 3.01
N ARG A 517 -22.14 21.87 1.95
CA ARG A 517 -23.09 21.50 0.89
C ARG A 517 -24.32 20.77 1.44
N THR A 518 -24.10 19.83 2.36
CA THR A 518 -25.17 18.97 2.89
C THR A 518 -26.03 19.71 3.93
N SER A 519 -25.41 20.45 4.85
CA SER A 519 -26.09 21.14 5.94
C SER A 519 -26.94 22.32 5.44
N SER A 520 -26.53 22.96 4.34
CA SER A 520 -27.24 24.10 3.75
C SER A 520 -28.21 23.70 2.62
N SER A 521 -28.50 22.42 2.42
CA SER A 521 -29.30 21.92 1.28
C SER A 521 -28.81 22.44 -0.09
N GLY A 522 -27.49 22.55 -0.26
CA GLY A 522 -26.84 23.03 -1.49
C GLY A 522 -26.74 24.55 -1.64
N GLU A 523 -27.18 25.34 -0.67
CA GLU A 523 -27.01 26.81 -0.69
C GLU A 523 -25.53 27.25 -0.72
N TYR A 524 -24.64 26.59 0.04
CA TYR A 524 -23.22 26.89 0.12
C TYR A 524 -22.37 25.99 -0.79
N ASP A 525 -22.95 25.53 -1.89
CA ASP A 525 -22.25 24.75 -2.91
C ASP A 525 -21.80 25.64 -4.07
N LEU A 526 -20.50 25.94 -4.12
CA LEU A 526 -19.90 26.73 -5.21
C LEU A 526 -20.01 26.02 -6.58
N SER A 527 -20.23 24.70 -6.59
CA SER A 527 -20.31 23.90 -7.82
C SER A 527 -21.74 23.61 -8.28
N LYS A 528 -22.76 24.23 -7.67
CA LYS A 528 -24.18 23.91 -7.89
C LYS A 528 -24.64 24.06 -9.34
N ASP A 529 -24.17 25.11 -10.02
CA ASP A 529 -24.62 25.48 -11.37
C ASP A 529 -23.71 24.90 -12.48
N LEU A 530 -22.77 24.02 -12.13
CA LEU A 530 -21.87 23.38 -13.09
C LEU A 530 -22.58 22.28 -13.89
N THR A 531 -22.26 22.19 -15.18
CA THR A 531 -22.67 21.06 -16.03
C THR A 531 -22.02 19.75 -15.56
N ASN A 532 -22.59 18.60 -15.92
CA ASN A 532 -22.06 17.29 -15.54
C ASN A 532 -20.58 17.08 -15.96
N ASN A 533 -20.19 17.61 -17.12
CA ASN A 533 -18.80 17.56 -17.58
C ASN A 533 -17.90 18.43 -16.68
N GLN A 534 -18.31 19.65 -16.36
CA GLN A 534 -17.55 20.53 -15.46
C GLN A 534 -17.46 19.97 -14.03
N GLN A 535 -18.47 19.25 -13.55
CA GLN A 535 -18.40 18.57 -12.26
C GLN A 535 -17.39 17.41 -12.27
N ALA A 536 -17.36 16.64 -13.36
CA ALA A 536 -16.36 15.58 -13.55
C ALA A 536 -14.94 16.17 -13.63
N ASP A 537 -14.77 17.28 -14.37
CA ASP A 537 -13.52 18.02 -14.47
C ASP A 537 -13.10 18.52 -13.07
N CYS A 538 -13.98 19.21 -12.32
CA CYS A 538 -13.70 19.63 -10.95
C CYS A 538 -13.17 18.50 -10.06
N ALA A 539 -13.79 17.32 -10.11
CA ALA A 539 -13.37 16.17 -9.30
C ALA A 539 -12.00 15.61 -9.74
N ALA A 540 -11.78 15.51 -11.05
CA ALA A 540 -10.51 15.05 -11.62
C ALA A 540 -9.37 16.02 -11.28
N TYR A 541 -9.58 17.33 -11.44
CA TYR A 541 -8.58 18.35 -11.17
C TYR A 541 -8.31 18.55 -9.69
N ALA A 542 -9.32 18.50 -8.82
CA ALA A 542 -9.10 18.50 -7.37
C ALA A 542 -8.17 17.35 -6.96
N SER A 543 -8.41 16.14 -7.51
CA SER A 543 -7.55 14.98 -7.26
C SER A 543 -6.14 15.15 -7.84
N PHE A 544 -6.02 15.74 -9.03
CA PHE A 544 -4.73 16.06 -9.66
C PHE A 544 -3.92 17.06 -8.82
N ILE A 545 -4.56 18.15 -8.35
CA ILE A 545 -3.93 19.19 -7.55
C ILE A 545 -3.46 18.61 -6.22
N GLU A 546 -4.30 17.89 -5.48
CA GLU A 546 -3.93 17.29 -4.20
C GLU A 546 -2.77 16.29 -4.36
N TRP A 547 -2.75 15.50 -5.43
CA TRP A 547 -1.71 14.51 -5.68
C TRP A 547 -0.37 15.12 -6.14
N ARG A 548 -0.40 16.16 -6.98
CA ARG A 548 0.81 16.74 -7.59
C ARG A 548 1.35 17.96 -6.86
N ALA A 549 0.51 18.82 -6.30
CA ALA A 549 0.94 20.08 -5.71
C ALA A 549 1.65 19.89 -4.37
N GLN A 550 1.19 18.97 -3.52
CA GLN A 550 1.76 18.78 -2.18
C GLN A 550 3.23 18.35 -2.21
N PRO A 551 3.67 17.35 -3.01
CA PRO A 551 5.08 16.99 -3.08
C PRO A 551 5.97 18.12 -3.62
N ILE A 552 5.48 18.94 -4.54
CA ILE A 552 6.22 20.08 -5.11
C ILE A 552 6.37 21.19 -4.06
N LEU A 553 5.30 21.47 -3.31
CA LEU A 553 5.32 22.41 -2.20
C LEU A 553 6.29 21.95 -1.10
N ASP A 554 6.25 20.66 -0.75
CA ASP A 554 7.13 20.02 0.22
C ASP A 554 8.61 20.19 -0.19
N LEU A 555 8.93 19.96 -1.46
CA LEU A 555 10.28 20.16 -2.00
C LEU A 555 10.77 21.61 -1.85
N SER A 556 9.92 22.58 -2.17
CA SER A 556 10.25 24.00 -2.14
C SER A 556 10.42 24.55 -0.72
N LEU A 557 9.46 24.28 0.18
CA LEU A 557 9.40 24.95 1.49
C LEU A 557 10.00 24.13 2.65
N TYR A 558 9.98 22.79 2.57
CA TYR A 558 10.34 21.94 3.72
C TYR A 558 11.60 21.10 3.48
N VAL A 559 11.77 20.55 2.28
CA VAL A 559 12.93 19.70 1.96
C VAL A 559 14.18 20.56 1.74
N SER A 560 14.09 21.60 0.90
CA SER A 560 15.17 22.57 0.68
C SER A 560 15.69 23.15 1.99
N SER A 561 16.95 22.87 2.31
CA SER A 561 17.56 23.24 3.59
C SER A 561 17.68 24.74 3.78
N GLU A 562 18.03 25.48 2.72
CA GLU A 562 18.10 26.94 2.73
C GLU A 562 16.72 27.59 2.92
N ASN A 563 15.72 27.17 2.14
CA ASN A 563 14.34 27.68 2.28
C ASN A 563 13.73 27.33 3.64
N TYR A 564 13.96 26.11 4.14
CA TYR A 564 13.43 25.68 5.42
C TYR A 564 14.06 26.44 6.59
N SER A 565 15.39 26.58 6.62
CA SER A 565 16.09 27.22 7.72
C SER A 565 15.88 28.74 7.77
N GLN A 566 15.85 29.40 6.60
CA GLN A 566 15.77 30.86 6.52
C GLN A 566 14.32 31.39 6.44
N CYS A 567 13.36 30.61 5.94
CA CYS A 567 11.97 31.07 5.77
C CYS A 567 10.95 30.23 6.55
N THR A 568 10.87 28.92 6.30
CA THR A 568 9.75 28.09 6.80
C THR A 568 9.81 27.84 8.30
N LYS A 569 10.98 27.48 8.85
CA LYS A 569 11.16 27.27 10.30
C LYS A 569 10.94 28.55 11.10
N PRO A 570 11.48 29.73 10.73
CA PRO A 570 11.15 30.99 11.39
C PRO A 570 9.66 31.34 11.30
N ALA A 571 9.00 31.12 10.15
CA ALA A 571 7.56 31.35 10.01
C ALA A 571 6.74 30.46 10.95
N LEU A 572 7.06 29.17 11.04
CA LEU A 572 6.43 28.25 12.00
C LEU A 572 6.71 28.66 13.44
N ALA A 573 7.93 29.10 13.77
CA ALA A 573 8.27 29.55 15.12
C ALA A 573 7.46 30.77 15.57
N ASN A 574 7.08 31.65 14.63
CA ASN A 574 6.23 32.81 14.92
C ASN A 574 4.75 32.44 15.13
N ILE A 575 4.28 31.32 14.55
CA ILE A 575 2.90 30.85 14.68
C ILE A 575 2.75 29.94 15.91
N LEU A 576 3.74 29.09 16.17
CA LEU A 576 3.66 28.04 17.17
C LEU A 576 3.97 28.57 18.56
N THR A 577 3.10 28.23 19.51
CA THR A 577 3.34 28.49 20.93
C THR A 577 4.18 27.37 21.54
N TRP A 578 4.89 27.67 22.63
CA TRP A 578 5.61 26.66 23.40
C TRP A 578 4.63 25.61 23.97
N PRO A 579 4.94 24.30 23.93
CA PRO A 579 6.19 23.66 23.45
C PRO A 579 6.22 23.32 21.95
N ASN A 580 5.12 23.51 21.22
CA ASN A 580 4.97 23.06 19.83
C ASN A 580 6.00 23.68 18.86
N SER A 581 6.52 24.88 19.16
CA SER A 581 7.57 25.55 18.39
C SER A 581 8.88 24.74 18.29
N TRP A 582 9.15 23.83 19.22
CA TRP A 582 10.37 23.01 19.21
C TRP A 582 10.23 21.73 18.39
N PHE A 583 9.04 21.12 18.35
CA PHE A 583 8.86 19.76 17.81
C PHE A 583 8.11 19.74 16.48
N VAL A 584 7.08 20.58 16.33
CA VAL A 584 6.22 20.57 15.14
C VAL A 584 6.99 20.90 13.86
N PRO A 585 7.92 21.88 13.82
CA PRO A 585 8.68 22.16 12.59
C PRO A 585 9.46 20.94 12.09
N HIS A 586 10.17 20.25 12.99
CA HIS A 586 10.93 19.04 12.65
C HIS A 586 10.02 17.90 12.18
N LYS A 587 8.89 17.68 12.86
CA LYS A 587 7.89 16.69 12.46
C LYS A 587 7.33 16.96 11.06
N LEU A 588 6.97 18.22 10.77
CA LEU A 588 6.46 18.62 9.46
C LEU A 588 7.52 18.44 8.36
N ARG A 589 8.78 18.77 8.65
CA ARG A 589 9.89 18.57 7.70
C ARG A 589 10.12 17.09 7.37
N GLU A 590 10.12 16.20 8.36
CA GLU A 590 10.29 14.76 8.13
C GLU A 590 9.11 14.15 7.36
N MET A 591 7.87 14.58 7.65
CA MET A 591 6.70 14.18 6.87
C MET A 591 6.79 14.64 5.41
N ALA A 592 7.27 15.87 5.17
CA ALA A 592 7.46 16.42 3.83
C ALA A 592 8.53 15.68 3.03
N LYS A 593 9.68 15.34 3.66
CA LYS A 593 10.71 14.49 3.06
C LYS A 593 10.17 13.13 2.64
N LYS A 594 9.39 12.48 3.50
CA LYS A 594 8.77 11.18 3.21
C LYS A 594 7.76 11.26 2.06
N ARG A 595 6.93 12.30 2.01
CA ARG A 595 5.94 12.47 0.91
C ARG A 595 6.59 12.74 -0.44
N SER A 596 7.73 13.45 -0.48
CA SER A 596 8.43 13.81 -1.71
C SER A 596 9.48 12.78 -2.17
N GLU A 597 9.74 11.72 -1.38
CA GLU A 597 10.79 10.73 -1.65
C GLU A 597 10.67 10.05 -3.01
N HIS A 598 9.44 9.76 -3.45
CA HIS A 598 9.13 9.08 -4.70
C HIS A 598 9.53 9.88 -5.96
N LEU A 599 9.77 11.19 -5.83
CA LEU A 599 10.23 12.03 -6.95
C LEU A 599 11.69 11.75 -7.32
N GLY A 600 12.42 10.94 -6.52
CA GLY A 600 13.78 10.51 -6.83
C GLY A 600 14.81 11.64 -6.76
N LEU A 601 14.45 12.74 -6.10
CA LEU A 601 15.25 13.96 -5.94
C LEU A 601 16.03 13.94 -4.61
N LYS A 602 16.41 12.75 -4.11
CA LYS A 602 17.19 12.59 -2.87
C LYS A 602 18.53 13.35 -2.88
N GLY A 603 19.07 13.67 -4.06
CA GLY A 603 20.30 14.45 -4.24
C GLY A 603 20.06 15.93 -4.59
N LEU A 604 18.91 16.49 -4.23
CA LEU A 604 18.55 17.90 -4.48
C LEU A 604 18.69 18.80 -3.25
N ASP A 605 19.23 18.28 -2.14
CA ASP A 605 19.96 19.15 -1.21
C ASP A 605 21.17 19.68 -1.99
N ILE A 606 21.01 20.86 -2.58
CA ILE A 606 22.11 21.65 -3.15
C ILE A 606 23.14 21.99 -2.05
N ASP A 607 22.80 21.72 -0.77
CA ASP A 607 23.53 22.15 0.42
C ASP A 607 24.08 21.03 1.32
N SER A 608 24.27 19.80 0.83
CA SER A 608 24.98 18.75 1.59
C SER A 608 26.48 19.05 1.82
N GLY A 609 26.90 20.33 1.73
CA GLY A 609 28.21 20.83 2.09
C GLY A 609 28.21 21.97 3.13
N GLN A 610 27.05 22.41 3.67
CA GLN A 610 27.01 23.50 4.67
C GLN A 610 26.22 23.20 5.96
N ASP A 611 25.40 22.16 6.00
CA ASP A 611 24.52 21.88 7.16
C ASP A 611 25.23 21.39 8.45
N GLU A 612 26.56 21.34 8.50
CA GLU A 612 27.32 21.07 9.74
C GLU A 612 27.85 22.32 10.47
N LYS A 613 27.52 23.55 10.02
CA LYS A 613 27.92 24.78 10.74
C LYS A 613 26.76 25.75 10.89
N GLY A 614 25.96 25.59 11.95
CA GLY A 614 24.87 26.55 12.18
C GLY A 614 24.09 26.43 13.49
N ASP A 615 24.71 26.03 14.60
CA ASP A 615 24.15 26.28 15.93
C ASP A 615 25.17 27.07 16.77
N GLN A 616 25.28 28.37 16.46
CA GLN A 616 25.98 29.36 17.28
C GLN A 616 25.21 30.68 17.27
N GLY A 617 24.24 30.80 18.17
CA GLY A 617 23.88 32.08 18.74
C GLY A 617 24.71 32.30 20.00
N LEU A 618 25.82 33.04 19.90
CA LEU A 618 26.34 34.03 20.87
C LEU A 618 27.83 34.34 20.57
N ALA A 619 28.09 35.64 20.34
CA ALA A 619 29.38 36.33 20.37
C ALA A 619 30.34 36.25 19.16
N ALA A 620 30.36 37.36 18.41
CA ALA A 620 31.53 38.21 18.13
C ALA A 620 31.87 38.46 16.65
N GLN A 621 31.94 39.75 16.34
CA GLN A 621 32.18 40.39 15.05
C GLN A 621 33.59 40.10 14.51
N ILE A 622 33.68 39.71 13.24
CA ILE A 622 34.93 39.77 12.46
C ILE A 622 34.78 40.88 11.40
N PRO A 623 35.70 41.85 11.28
CA PRO A 623 35.61 42.93 10.30
C PRO A 623 35.76 42.42 8.85
N LYS A 624 35.04 43.06 7.93
CA LYS A 624 34.99 42.75 6.48
C LYS A 624 36.34 42.82 5.72
N SER A 625 37.44 43.19 6.38
CA SER A 625 38.76 43.35 5.77
C SER A 625 39.63 42.08 5.75
N LEU A 626 39.19 40.97 6.38
CA LEU A 626 40.00 39.74 6.54
C LEU A 626 39.50 38.51 5.75
N GLN A 627 38.50 38.65 4.88
CA GLN A 627 38.09 37.56 3.98
C GLN A 627 38.88 37.62 2.66
N LYS A 628 39.79 36.65 2.44
CA LYS A 628 40.49 36.47 1.16
C LYS A 628 39.57 35.77 0.14
N PRO A 629 39.63 36.13 -1.16
CA PRO A 629 38.82 35.50 -2.19
C PRO A 629 39.43 34.16 -2.63
N ARG A 630 38.63 33.10 -2.71
CA ARG A 630 39.02 31.84 -3.36
C ARG A 630 38.19 31.63 -4.62
N GLN A 631 38.91 31.46 -5.73
CA GLN A 631 38.41 31.28 -7.09
C GLN A 631 37.72 29.92 -7.28
N THR A 632 36.44 29.98 -7.66
CA THR A 632 35.71 29.21 -8.68
C THR A 632 36.10 27.75 -8.96
N VAL A 633 35.39 26.83 -8.30
CA VAL A 633 35.00 25.52 -8.86
C VAL A 633 33.65 25.70 -9.57
N SER A 634 33.59 26.55 -10.59
CA SER A 634 32.31 26.95 -11.23
C SER A 634 31.90 26.06 -12.42
N SER A 635 32.78 25.19 -12.94
CA SER A 635 32.47 24.38 -14.13
C SER A 635 31.93 22.97 -13.83
N VAL A 636 32.27 22.39 -12.68
CA VAL A 636 31.81 21.04 -12.27
C VAL A 636 30.52 21.14 -11.44
N LEU A 637 30.46 22.06 -10.46
CA LEU A 637 29.21 22.36 -9.75
C LEU A 637 28.13 22.94 -10.69
N GLY A 638 28.52 23.72 -11.70
CA GLY A 638 27.58 24.27 -12.69
C GLY A 638 26.84 23.22 -13.51
N ARG A 639 27.43 22.02 -13.72
CA ARG A 639 26.80 20.90 -14.44
C ARG A 639 25.75 20.17 -13.61
N GLU A 640 25.97 20.00 -12.30
CA GLU A 640 25.00 19.37 -11.39
C GLU A 640 23.87 20.33 -11.01
N ILE A 641 24.18 21.62 -10.78
CA ILE A 641 23.18 22.67 -10.56
C ILE A 641 22.27 22.82 -11.78
N GLY A 642 22.83 22.81 -13.00
CA GLY A 642 22.03 22.88 -14.24
C GLY A 642 21.14 21.65 -14.47
N ARG A 643 21.63 20.44 -14.15
CA ARG A 643 20.86 19.19 -14.28
C ARG A 643 19.73 19.11 -13.25
N ASN A 644 19.99 19.53 -12.00
CA ASN A 644 18.99 19.55 -10.94
C ASN A 644 17.95 20.64 -11.19
N LYS A 645 18.36 21.81 -11.66
CA LYS A 645 17.45 22.87 -12.09
C LYS A 645 16.56 22.43 -13.25
N PHE A 646 17.11 21.77 -14.27
CA PHE A 646 16.30 21.24 -15.38
C PHE A 646 15.26 20.21 -14.92
N ARG A 647 15.60 19.36 -13.93
CA ARG A 647 14.67 18.39 -13.34
C ARG A 647 13.58 19.05 -12.50
N LEU A 648 13.95 20.05 -11.69
CA LEU A 648 12.99 20.85 -10.92
C LEU A 648 12.04 21.61 -11.85
N ASP A 649 12.58 22.23 -12.90
CA ASP A 649 11.79 22.93 -13.91
C ASP A 649 10.81 21.99 -14.62
N ALA A 650 11.22 20.74 -14.91
CA ALA A 650 10.34 19.74 -15.50
C ALA A 650 9.21 19.32 -14.53
N VAL A 651 9.54 19.08 -13.26
CA VAL A 651 8.54 18.73 -12.22
C VAL A 651 7.55 19.88 -11.98
N ALA A 652 8.01 21.13 -12.02
CA ALA A 652 7.13 22.30 -11.96
C ALA A 652 6.25 22.42 -13.19
N SER A 653 6.81 22.29 -14.40
CA SER A 653 6.05 22.37 -15.65
C SER A 653 4.98 21.28 -15.76
N ASP A 654 5.28 20.04 -15.34
CA ASP A 654 4.31 18.92 -15.29
C ASP A 654 3.05 19.24 -14.45
N PHE A 655 3.17 20.15 -13.47
CA PHE A 655 2.05 20.58 -12.63
C PHE A 655 1.40 21.88 -13.13
N LEU A 656 2.19 22.86 -13.59
CA LEU A 656 1.72 24.18 -13.97
C LEU A 656 1.08 24.21 -15.37
N GLU A 657 1.58 23.42 -16.33
CA GLU A 657 1.06 23.38 -17.71
C GLU A 657 -0.42 22.98 -17.77
N PRO A 658 -0.88 21.91 -17.11
CA PRO A 658 -2.30 21.54 -17.13
C PRO A 658 -3.22 22.60 -16.49
N LEU A 659 -2.72 23.35 -15.50
CA LEU A 659 -3.48 24.41 -14.85
C LEU A 659 -3.61 25.65 -15.74
N GLU A 660 -2.55 26.03 -16.45
CA GLU A 660 -2.60 27.14 -17.40
C GLU A 660 -3.46 26.80 -18.64
N GLU A 661 -3.37 25.58 -19.16
CA GLU A 661 -4.23 25.09 -20.24
C GLU A 661 -5.71 25.11 -19.83
N MET A 662 -6.01 24.65 -18.61
CA MET A 662 -7.36 24.67 -18.09
C MET A 662 -7.89 26.09 -17.87
N LEU A 663 -7.04 27.00 -17.37
CA LEU A 663 -7.39 28.41 -17.20
C LEU A 663 -7.83 28.99 -18.55
N GLY A 664 -7.06 28.81 -19.62
CA GLY A 664 -7.49 29.10 -20.99
C GLY A 664 -8.10 30.49 -21.22
N GLY A 665 -7.78 31.48 -20.39
CA GLY A 665 -8.36 32.83 -20.40
C GLY A 665 -9.73 33.01 -19.71
N LYS A 666 -10.26 31.98 -19.06
CA LYS A 666 -11.49 32.01 -18.26
C LYS A 666 -11.28 32.78 -16.94
N LYS A 667 -12.38 33.17 -16.29
CA LYS A 667 -12.33 33.88 -14.99
C LYS A 667 -11.84 32.98 -13.85
N TRP A 668 -12.23 31.71 -13.84
CA TRP A 668 -11.76 30.66 -12.93
C TRP A 668 -11.28 29.45 -13.76
N LEU A 669 -10.58 28.48 -13.17
CA LEU A 669 -9.94 27.40 -13.93
C LEU A 669 -10.97 26.52 -14.62
N VAL A 670 -12.00 26.08 -13.90
CA VAL A 670 -12.99 25.14 -14.45
C VAL A 670 -14.09 25.84 -15.23
N SER A 671 -14.57 26.99 -14.75
CA SER A 671 -15.72 27.70 -15.34
C SER A 671 -15.62 29.23 -15.14
N ASP A 672 -16.66 29.97 -15.52
CA ASP A 672 -16.75 31.41 -15.24
C ASP A 672 -17.15 31.71 -13.79
N SER A 673 -17.63 30.71 -13.05
CA SER A 673 -17.89 30.76 -11.60
C SER A 673 -16.82 30.00 -10.81
N VAL A 674 -16.63 30.43 -9.55
CA VAL A 674 -15.68 29.80 -8.62
C VAL A 674 -16.15 28.40 -8.23
N THR A 675 -15.23 27.45 -8.13
CA THR A 675 -15.50 26.08 -7.71
C THR A 675 -14.61 25.67 -6.53
N SER A 676 -14.91 24.54 -5.89
CA SER A 676 -14.04 23.97 -4.84
C SER A 676 -12.63 23.64 -5.36
N ALA A 677 -12.51 23.14 -6.59
CA ALA A 677 -11.22 22.89 -7.22
C ALA A 677 -10.41 24.17 -7.43
N ASP A 678 -11.07 25.30 -7.73
CA ASP A 678 -10.41 26.61 -7.86
C ASP A 678 -9.84 27.10 -6.53
N CYS A 679 -10.57 26.91 -5.43
CA CYS A 679 -10.08 27.27 -4.10
C CYS A 679 -8.83 26.46 -3.71
N LEU A 680 -8.80 25.15 -4.03
CA LEU A 680 -7.61 24.31 -3.86
C LEU A 680 -6.44 24.79 -4.71
N ALA A 681 -6.67 25.03 -6.01
CA ALA A 681 -5.63 25.50 -6.91
C ALA A 681 -5.04 26.84 -6.45
N LEU A 682 -5.89 27.80 -6.11
CA LEU A 682 -5.48 29.11 -5.61
C LEU A 682 -4.62 28.98 -4.35
N ALA A 683 -5.01 28.11 -3.42
CA ALA A 683 -4.29 27.89 -2.17
C ALA A 683 -2.88 27.33 -2.39
N TYR A 684 -2.75 26.28 -3.20
CA TYR A 684 -1.45 25.70 -3.54
C TYR A 684 -0.60 26.71 -4.31
N LEU A 685 -1.10 27.30 -5.40
CA LEU A 685 -0.35 28.27 -6.21
C LEU A 685 0.10 29.50 -5.40
N SER A 686 -0.73 29.97 -4.45
CA SER A 686 -0.38 31.09 -3.56
C SER A 686 0.83 30.78 -2.67
N LEU A 687 0.98 29.53 -2.21
CA LEU A 687 2.13 29.09 -1.41
C LEU A 687 3.33 28.72 -2.27
N LEU A 688 3.13 28.19 -3.48
CA LEU A 688 4.21 27.87 -4.42
C LEU A 688 4.97 29.13 -4.88
N ARG A 689 4.31 30.30 -4.87
CA ARG A 689 4.94 31.62 -5.06
C ARG A 689 5.98 31.94 -3.99
N GLY A 690 5.82 31.40 -2.78
CA GLY A 690 6.71 31.64 -1.64
C GLY A 690 6.71 33.11 -1.15
N PRO A 691 7.47 33.40 -0.08
CA PRO A 691 7.75 34.77 0.33
C PRO A 691 8.68 35.49 -0.69
N PRO A 692 8.64 36.84 -0.76
CA PRO A 692 9.47 37.62 -1.68
C PRO A 692 10.98 37.38 -1.56
N ASP A 693 11.44 37.03 -0.36
CA ASP A 693 12.86 36.82 -0.03
C ASP A 693 13.24 35.33 0.07
N LEU A 694 12.52 34.43 -0.63
CA LEU A 694 12.80 33.00 -0.62
C LEU A 694 14.18 32.71 -1.26
N PRO A 695 15.14 32.09 -0.55
CA PRO A 695 16.51 31.88 -1.05
C PRO A 695 16.58 31.13 -2.38
N GLN A 696 15.83 30.03 -2.49
CA GLN A 696 15.72 29.22 -3.71
C GLN A 696 14.32 29.36 -4.30
N SER A 697 14.16 30.35 -5.18
CA SER A 697 12.89 30.74 -5.82
C SER A 697 12.56 30.00 -7.12
N TRP A 698 13.26 28.91 -7.44
CA TRP A 698 13.17 28.23 -8.74
C TRP A 698 11.74 27.94 -9.23
N LEU A 699 10.84 27.59 -8.30
CA LEU A 699 9.46 27.26 -8.60
C LEU A 699 8.65 28.51 -8.96
N TRP A 700 8.82 29.59 -8.20
CA TRP A 700 8.22 30.88 -8.51
C TRP A 700 8.80 31.47 -9.80
N ASP A 701 10.12 31.36 -10.01
CA ASP A 701 10.78 31.80 -11.23
C ASP A 701 10.23 31.05 -12.46
N THR A 702 9.97 29.74 -12.34
CA THR A 702 9.36 28.94 -13.41
C THR A 702 7.93 29.40 -13.69
N MET A 703 7.11 29.59 -12.65
CA MET A 703 5.74 30.08 -12.81
C MET A 703 5.71 31.47 -13.45
N LYS A 704 6.55 32.40 -13.00
CA LYS A 704 6.63 33.77 -13.52
C LYS A 704 7.18 33.83 -14.95
N SER A 705 8.16 33.00 -15.29
CA SER A 705 8.84 33.06 -16.59
C SER A 705 8.12 32.26 -17.69
N LYS A 706 7.59 31.06 -17.36
CA LYS A 706 6.96 30.16 -18.33
C LYS A 706 5.44 30.24 -18.34
N HIS A 707 4.82 30.60 -17.21
CA HIS A 707 3.36 30.61 -17.03
C HIS A 707 2.83 31.98 -16.54
N PRO A 708 3.16 33.10 -17.23
CA PRO A 708 2.88 34.45 -16.75
C PRO A 708 1.38 34.77 -16.64
N TYR A 709 0.53 34.11 -17.44
CA TYR A 709 -0.92 34.28 -17.34
C TYR A 709 -1.46 33.67 -16.05
N LEU A 710 -0.96 32.48 -15.68
CA LEU A 710 -1.31 31.83 -14.43
C LEU A 710 -0.83 32.64 -13.21
N GLU A 711 0.39 33.18 -13.22
CA GLU A 711 0.88 34.06 -12.14
C GLU A 711 0.02 35.34 -12.00
N GLY A 712 -0.38 35.95 -13.12
CA GLY A 712 -1.28 37.10 -13.12
C GLY A 712 -2.64 36.78 -12.47
N TRP A 713 -3.21 35.62 -12.82
CA TRP A 713 -4.45 35.13 -12.22
C TRP A 713 -4.32 34.87 -10.72
N VAL A 714 -3.22 34.23 -10.28
CA VAL A 714 -2.95 33.97 -8.86
C VAL A 714 -2.87 35.27 -8.08
N LEU A 715 -2.19 36.29 -8.60
CA LEU A 715 -2.09 37.61 -7.94
C LEU A 715 -3.45 38.28 -7.75
N GLU A 716 -4.27 38.30 -8.81
CA GLU A 716 -5.61 38.87 -8.78
C GLU A 716 -6.50 38.12 -7.77
N LYS A 717 -6.58 36.80 -7.87
CA LYS A 717 -7.46 35.97 -7.02
C LYS A 717 -6.97 35.87 -5.58
N ARG A 718 -5.67 35.95 -5.33
CA ARG A 718 -5.09 36.06 -3.98
C ARG A 718 -5.56 37.35 -3.30
N ALA A 719 -5.51 38.49 -4.00
CA ALA A 719 -5.98 39.76 -3.47
C ALA A 719 -7.50 39.73 -3.21
N GLU A 720 -8.28 39.15 -4.13
CA GLU A 720 -9.73 39.00 -4.01
C GLU A 720 -10.15 38.11 -2.81
N CYS A 721 -9.48 36.97 -2.62
CA CYS A 721 -9.88 35.97 -1.61
C CYS A 721 -9.26 36.20 -0.22
N PHE A 722 -8.02 36.68 -0.15
CA PHE A 722 -7.27 36.78 1.11
C PHE A 722 -7.00 38.23 1.56
N GLY A 723 -7.20 39.22 0.69
CA GLY A 723 -6.99 40.64 1.02
C GLY A 723 -5.51 41.04 1.14
N PRO A 724 -5.18 42.11 1.90
CA PRO A 724 -3.81 42.58 2.07
C PRO A 724 -2.93 41.55 2.82
N PRO A 725 -1.59 41.62 2.69
CA PRO A 725 -0.69 40.67 3.32
C PRO A 725 -0.92 40.55 4.84
N VAL A 726 -1.23 39.34 5.30
CA VAL A 726 -1.49 39.04 6.72
C VAL A 726 -0.20 38.71 7.46
N SER A 727 0.03 39.33 8.61
CA SER A 727 1.15 39.04 9.51
C SER A 727 0.63 38.64 10.89
N VAL A 728 1.44 37.93 11.67
CA VAL A 728 1.07 37.47 13.03
C VAL A 728 0.69 38.64 13.95
N ASN A 729 1.29 39.82 13.74
CA ASN A 729 1.03 41.04 14.51
C ASN A 729 -0.28 41.77 14.11
N LEU A 730 -0.95 41.34 13.03
CA LEU A 730 -2.19 41.94 12.51
C LEU A 730 -3.46 41.23 13.01
N ILE A 731 -3.35 40.14 13.78
CA ILE A 731 -4.51 39.52 14.44
C ILE A 731 -4.98 40.49 15.53
N PRO A 732 -6.15 41.15 15.38
CA PRO A 732 -6.43 42.35 16.17
C PRO A 732 -6.60 42.01 17.66
N GLU A 733 -5.71 42.54 18.51
CA GLU A 733 -6.09 42.91 19.87
C GLU A 733 -7.07 44.08 19.77
N ASN A 734 -8.36 43.76 19.72
CA ASN A 734 -9.47 44.65 20.07
C ASN A 734 -9.37 46.10 19.51
N LYS A 735 -9.40 46.28 18.18
CA LYS A 735 -9.84 47.55 17.59
C LYS A 735 -10.75 47.34 16.39
N SER A 736 -12.01 47.70 16.59
CA SER A 736 -12.99 47.96 15.55
C SER A 736 -12.58 49.20 14.75
N SER A 737 -12.07 49.01 13.53
CA SER A 737 -11.97 50.10 12.54
C SER A 737 -12.53 49.62 11.19
N GLY A 738 -13.58 50.31 10.73
CA GLY A 738 -14.37 50.01 9.54
C GLY A 738 -13.60 49.98 8.23
N GLY A 739 -13.19 48.77 7.82
CA GLY A 739 -12.80 48.42 6.45
C GLY A 739 -13.69 47.30 5.91
N THR A 740 -14.33 47.51 4.76
CA THR A 740 -15.32 46.60 4.16
C THR A 740 -14.75 45.26 3.64
N GLU A 741 -13.43 45.05 3.63
CA GLU A 741 -12.80 43.91 2.92
C GLU A 741 -11.89 42.98 3.76
N GLU A 742 -11.81 43.10 5.08
CA GLU A 742 -10.91 42.23 5.89
C GLU A 742 -11.54 40.88 6.32
N LEU A 743 -10.71 39.83 6.45
CA LEU A 743 -11.11 38.50 6.94
C LEU A 743 -11.60 38.55 8.41
N PRO A 744 -12.57 37.71 8.83
CA PRO A 744 -13.20 37.79 10.16
C PRO A 744 -12.33 37.14 11.26
N TRP A 745 -11.18 37.73 11.55
CA TRP A 745 -10.25 37.21 12.56
C TRP A 745 -10.79 37.27 13.98
N GLN A 746 -10.54 36.19 14.75
CA GLN A 746 -10.78 36.14 16.19
C GLN A 746 -9.55 35.55 16.90
N PRO A 747 -9.10 36.14 18.03
CA PRO A 747 -7.97 35.59 18.78
C PRO A 747 -8.31 34.20 19.35
N PRO A 748 -7.33 33.28 19.42
CA PRO A 748 -7.53 31.98 20.04
C PRO A 748 -7.84 32.12 21.54
N SER A 749 -8.65 31.20 22.08
CA SER A 749 -8.94 31.15 23.52
C SER A 749 -7.65 30.96 24.33
N PRO A 750 -7.52 31.58 25.52
CA PRO A 750 -6.38 31.36 26.41
C PRO A 750 -6.22 29.86 26.71
N ARG A 751 -4.98 29.36 26.64
CA ARG A 751 -4.70 27.97 27.02
C ARG A 751 -4.60 27.84 28.52
N GLU A 752 -5.32 26.87 29.08
CA GLU A 752 -5.14 26.47 30.47
C GLU A 752 -3.81 25.71 30.62
N TRP A 753 -3.17 25.84 31.78
CA TRP A 753 -1.86 25.24 32.03
C TRP A 753 -1.85 23.70 31.84
N HIS A 754 -2.99 23.05 32.07
CA HIS A 754 -3.18 21.61 31.85
C HIS A 754 -3.04 21.22 30.38
N ASP A 755 -3.54 22.04 29.45
CA ASP A 755 -3.49 21.76 28.01
C ASP A 755 -2.03 21.84 27.50
N VAL A 756 -1.25 22.77 28.06
CA VAL A 756 0.19 22.91 27.78
C VAL A 756 0.98 21.68 28.25
N VAL A 757 0.68 21.18 29.46
CA VAL A 757 1.32 19.97 30.01
C VAL A 757 0.95 18.73 29.19
N ASN A 758 -0.33 18.57 28.82
CA ASN A 758 -0.79 17.44 28.00
C ASN A 758 -0.14 17.44 26.61
N SER A 759 0.01 18.61 25.99
CA SER A 759 0.72 18.78 24.73
C SER A 759 2.22 18.42 24.86
N ALA A 760 2.88 18.82 25.95
CA ALA A 760 4.26 18.43 26.21
C ALA A 760 4.43 16.91 26.41
N VAL A 761 3.57 16.30 27.23
CA VAL A 761 3.64 14.86 27.57
C VAL A 761 3.35 13.97 26.37
N SER A 762 2.32 14.27 25.59
CA SER A 762 1.98 13.52 24.37
C SER A 762 3.09 13.56 23.32
N ASN A 763 3.77 14.70 23.20
CA ASN A 763 4.88 14.86 22.26
C ASN A 763 6.17 14.14 22.75
N ILE A 764 6.50 14.17 24.04
CA ILE A 764 7.63 13.40 24.61
C ILE A 764 7.41 11.89 24.45
N ALA A 765 6.18 11.42 24.69
CA ALA A 765 5.80 10.02 24.47
C ALA A 765 5.97 9.60 22.99
N SER A 766 5.70 10.50 22.05
CA SER A 766 5.86 10.23 20.61
C SER A 766 7.32 10.26 20.11
N THR A 767 8.25 10.84 20.89
CA THR A 767 9.66 11.04 20.49
C THR A 767 10.61 10.02 21.13
N THR A 768 10.15 9.25 22.12
CA THR A 768 11.00 8.29 22.86
C THR A 768 10.94 6.89 22.25
N ILE A 769 12.01 6.48 21.57
CA ILE A 769 12.20 5.10 21.08
C ILE A 769 12.64 4.21 22.27
N GLY A 770 11.67 3.70 23.03
CA GLY A 770 11.81 2.71 24.13
C GLY A 770 12.42 3.23 25.44
N PRO A 771 12.00 2.76 26.65
CA PRO A 771 11.12 1.65 27.00
C PRO A 771 9.74 2.13 27.50
N GLY A 772 8.71 2.02 26.66
CA GLY A 772 7.32 2.28 27.05
C GLY A 772 6.66 1.19 27.90
N SER A 773 7.40 0.19 28.38
CA SER A 773 6.87 -0.94 29.14
C SER A 773 7.01 -0.82 30.67
N PHE A 774 7.57 0.29 31.18
CA PHE A 774 7.75 0.49 32.63
C PHE A 774 6.86 1.56 33.28
N LEU A 775 6.08 2.31 32.49
CA LEU A 775 5.18 3.37 32.99
C LEU A 775 3.68 3.08 32.77
N GLU A 776 3.31 1.81 32.56
CA GLU A 776 1.91 1.38 32.45
C GLU A 776 1.37 0.72 33.75
N LYS A 777 2.09 0.88 34.87
CA LYS A 777 1.58 0.59 36.22
C LYS A 777 1.58 1.87 37.05
N GLY A 778 0.56 2.68 36.84
CA GLY A 778 0.31 3.87 37.65
C GLY A 778 -0.90 4.61 37.11
N GLU A 779 -2.06 4.35 37.70
CA GLU A 779 -3.28 5.11 37.46
C GLU A 779 -3.05 6.61 37.64
N LEU A 780 -3.22 7.37 36.56
CA LEU A 780 -3.58 8.79 36.60
C LEU A 780 -4.51 9.04 35.41
N GLN A 781 -5.77 8.65 35.60
CA GLN A 781 -6.86 9.06 34.71
C GLN A 781 -7.03 10.58 34.83
N SER A 782 -6.81 11.30 33.73
CA SER A 782 -7.11 12.73 33.66
C SER A 782 -8.62 12.98 33.63
N PRO A 783 -9.17 13.92 34.42
CA PRO A 783 -10.63 14.13 34.57
C PRO A 783 -11.37 14.54 33.29
N GLN A 784 -10.67 15.02 32.26
CA GLN A 784 -11.28 15.52 31.02
C GLN A 784 -11.83 14.40 30.11
N ARG A 785 -11.28 13.17 30.13
CA ARG A 785 -11.77 12.08 29.26
C ARG A 785 -13.15 11.55 29.62
N LEU A 786 -13.62 11.76 30.85
CA LEU A 786 -14.93 11.26 31.30
C LEU A 786 -16.10 12.13 30.82
N GLN A 787 -15.92 13.45 30.68
CA GLN A 787 -16.97 14.35 30.17
C GLN A 787 -17.18 14.23 28.65
N PHE A 788 -16.12 14.00 27.86
CA PHE A 788 -16.23 13.84 26.40
C PHE A 788 -16.81 12.48 25.95
N SER A 789 -16.85 11.48 26.83
CA SER A 789 -17.37 10.15 26.50
C SER A 789 -18.90 10.12 26.28
N GLN A 790 -19.65 11.07 26.86
CA GLN A 790 -21.10 11.11 26.74
C GLN A 790 -21.61 11.90 25.53
N LEU A 791 -20.86 12.89 25.02
CA LEU A 791 -21.20 13.64 23.79
C LEU A 791 -20.92 12.83 22.49
N ASN A 792 -20.06 11.81 22.55
CA ASN A 792 -19.48 11.17 21.37
C ASN A 792 -20.47 10.27 20.58
N LYS A 793 -21.52 9.73 21.22
CA LYS A 793 -22.48 8.82 20.54
C LYS A 793 -23.44 9.52 19.58
N GLN A 794 -23.78 10.79 19.83
CA GLN A 794 -24.63 11.57 18.92
C GLN A 794 -23.84 12.11 17.72
N GLN A 795 -22.60 12.55 17.96
CA GLN A 795 -21.71 13.06 16.91
C GLN A 795 -21.22 11.95 15.96
N GLN A 796 -20.88 10.77 16.48
CA GLN A 796 -20.55 9.60 15.63
C GLN A 796 -21.73 9.17 14.75
N LYS A 797 -22.97 9.29 15.24
CA LYS A 797 -24.17 9.04 14.45
C LYS A 797 -24.37 10.07 13.34
N GLN A 798 -24.11 11.36 13.62
CA GLN A 798 -24.23 12.42 12.60
C GLN A 798 -23.13 12.32 11.54
N GLN A 799 -21.88 12.03 11.93
CA GLN A 799 -20.77 11.81 11.00
C GLN A 799 -21.03 10.58 10.11
N ALA A 800 -21.55 9.48 10.68
CA ALA A 800 -21.94 8.32 9.88
C ALA A 800 -23.06 8.64 8.86
N VAL A 801 -24.00 9.52 9.20
CA VAL A 801 -25.08 9.96 8.29
C VAL A 801 -24.53 10.81 7.14
N ILE A 802 -23.59 11.72 7.41
CA ILE A 802 -22.93 12.54 6.38
C ILE A 802 -22.09 11.67 5.43
N GLN A 803 -21.40 10.66 5.97
CA GLN A 803 -20.58 9.71 5.22
C GLN A 803 -21.44 8.75 4.36
N ILE A 804 -22.65 8.43 4.80
CA ILE A 804 -23.64 7.66 4.02
C ILE A 804 -24.28 8.52 2.91
N HIS A 805 -24.43 9.83 3.13
CA HIS A 805 -24.98 10.74 2.12
C HIS A 805 -23.99 11.07 1.01
N SER A 806 -22.70 11.23 1.32
CA SER A 806 -21.64 11.48 0.33
C SER A 806 -21.45 10.32 -0.66
N GLN A 807 -21.70 9.08 -0.24
CA GLN A 807 -21.66 7.90 -1.11
C GLN A 807 -22.87 7.80 -2.07
N ARG A 808 -24.00 8.47 -1.76
CA ARG A 808 -25.21 8.43 -2.60
C ARG A 808 -25.21 9.44 -3.75
N LEU A 809 -24.48 10.55 -3.64
CA LEU A 809 -24.46 11.62 -4.64
C LEU A 809 -23.60 11.31 -5.88
N PHE A 810 -22.75 10.29 -5.85
CA PHE A 810 -21.91 9.90 -7.01
C PHE A 810 -22.55 8.89 -7.96
N TYR A 811 -23.79 8.43 -7.69
CA TYR A 811 -24.39 7.29 -8.41
C TYR A 811 -25.63 7.59 -9.25
N ASN A 812 -26.00 8.85 -9.44
CA ASN A 812 -27.07 9.22 -10.37
C ASN A 812 -26.61 10.39 -11.26
N ASP A 813 -26.23 10.10 -12.51
CA ASP A 813 -26.97 10.61 -13.68
C ASP A 813 -26.42 10.11 -15.04
N ASN A 814 -27.39 9.66 -15.85
CA ASN A 814 -27.50 9.75 -17.32
C ASN A 814 -26.66 8.88 -18.28
N ASN A 815 -27.39 7.93 -18.85
CA ASN A 815 -27.27 7.36 -20.20
C ASN A 815 -27.57 8.46 -21.25
N PRO A 816 -26.92 8.47 -22.44
CA PRO A 816 -27.72 8.31 -23.66
C PRO A 816 -27.05 7.57 -24.83
N LYS A 817 -27.89 6.85 -25.57
CA LYS A 817 -27.73 6.53 -27.00
C LYS A 817 -27.98 7.81 -27.81
N ASP A 818 -27.15 8.12 -28.80
CA ASP A 818 -27.59 8.35 -30.19
C ASP A 818 -26.42 8.62 -31.16
N GLN A 819 -26.70 8.27 -32.41
CA GLN A 819 -25.87 8.26 -33.61
C GLN A 819 -25.40 9.64 -34.04
N VAL A 820 -24.25 9.75 -34.73
CA VAL A 820 -24.10 10.45 -36.04
C VAL A 820 -22.86 9.91 -36.77
N SER A 821 -23.09 9.61 -38.05
CA SER A 821 -22.20 9.18 -39.14
C SER A 821 -21.34 10.31 -39.76
N VAL A 822 -20.51 9.94 -40.75
CA VAL A 822 -19.73 10.78 -41.71
C VAL A 822 -18.25 10.89 -41.31
N GLY A 823 -17.25 10.62 -42.15
CA GLY A 823 -17.24 10.34 -43.58
C GLY A 823 -15.90 9.75 -44.02
N SER A 824 -15.97 9.10 -45.18
CA SER A 824 -14.90 8.57 -46.00
C SER A 824 -13.85 9.61 -46.38
N GLU A 825 -12.58 9.22 -46.44
CA GLU A 825 -11.72 9.61 -47.57
C GLU A 825 -10.54 8.66 -47.76
N THR A 826 -10.18 8.54 -49.03
CA THR A 826 -9.46 7.48 -49.73
C THR A 826 -8.00 7.84 -50.00
N GLY A 827 -7.15 6.83 -50.20
CA GLY A 827 -5.85 6.94 -50.90
C GLY A 827 -4.86 5.86 -50.46
N HIS A 828 -4.83 4.66 -51.07
CA HIS A 828 -4.05 4.28 -52.26
C HIS A 828 -2.56 4.66 -52.22
N HIS A 829 -1.68 3.67 -51.98
CA HIS A 829 -0.75 3.21 -53.02
C HIS A 829 -0.09 1.85 -52.67
N ASP A 830 0.05 1.06 -53.73
CA ASP A 830 0.76 -0.21 -53.97
C ASP A 830 2.16 -0.31 -53.32
N GLY A 831 2.80 -1.46 -53.10
CA GLY A 831 2.61 -2.84 -53.52
C GLY A 831 3.98 -3.52 -53.55
N LEU A 832 4.09 -4.80 -53.15
CA LEU A 832 4.88 -5.86 -53.80
C LEU A 832 4.95 -7.15 -52.95
N GLN A 833 4.12 -8.10 -53.37
CA GLN A 833 4.28 -9.56 -53.48
C GLN A 833 5.41 -10.35 -52.76
N ARG A 834 4.90 -11.36 -52.02
CA ARG A 834 5.25 -12.80 -51.95
C ARG A 834 6.63 -13.24 -51.41
N GLN A 835 6.59 -14.02 -50.32
CA GLN A 835 6.79 -15.48 -50.37
C GLN A 835 6.42 -16.18 -49.03
N LEU A 836 5.80 -17.35 -49.15
CA LEU A 836 5.48 -18.28 -48.05
C LEU A 836 6.77 -18.93 -47.51
N SER A 837 6.88 -19.12 -46.18
CA SER A 837 7.28 -20.42 -45.61
C SER A 837 6.94 -20.53 -44.12
N VAL A 838 6.52 -21.73 -43.77
CA VAL A 838 6.27 -22.28 -42.43
C VAL A 838 7.62 -22.59 -41.77
N HIS A 839 7.88 -22.14 -40.53
CA HIS A 839 8.76 -22.80 -39.56
C HIS A 839 8.60 -22.22 -38.14
N ALA A 840 8.30 -23.09 -37.16
CA ALA A 840 8.94 -23.09 -35.84
C ALA A 840 10.26 -23.90 -36.01
N PRO A 841 11.37 -23.71 -35.24
CA PRO A 841 11.42 -23.60 -33.77
C PRO A 841 12.55 -22.68 -33.19
N GLY A 842 12.66 -22.59 -31.86
CA GLY A 842 13.86 -22.06 -31.16
C GLY A 842 13.74 -21.93 -29.64
N GLN A 843 14.19 -22.96 -28.91
CA GLN A 843 14.82 -22.84 -27.57
C GLN A 843 16.10 -21.99 -27.72
N ASP A 844 16.73 -21.34 -26.74
CA ASP A 844 17.01 -21.67 -25.35
C ASP A 844 17.61 -20.40 -24.69
N HIS A 845 17.65 -20.35 -23.36
CA HIS A 845 18.62 -19.66 -22.48
C HIS A 845 17.89 -19.27 -21.18
N LEU A 846 17.91 -20.18 -20.21
CA LEU A 846 18.28 -19.93 -18.80
C LEU A 846 17.96 -21.20 -17.99
N GLY A 847 18.90 -22.14 -18.00
CA GLY A 847 18.90 -23.32 -17.16
C GLY A 847 20.34 -23.77 -16.86
N HIS A 848 20.59 -23.98 -15.55
CA HIS A 848 21.74 -24.63 -14.89
C HIS A 848 22.95 -23.73 -14.57
N SER A 849 23.37 -23.65 -13.29
CA SER A 849 23.94 -24.77 -12.56
C SER A 849 23.70 -24.73 -11.04
N GLN A 850 23.39 -25.91 -10.47
CA GLN A 850 23.63 -26.26 -9.07
C GLN A 850 25.04 -26.87 -8.97
N GLU A 851 25.81 -26.49 -7.95
CA GLU A 851 26.82 -27.35 -7.33
C GLU A 851 27.01 -26.93 -5.87
N HIS A 852 26.97 -27.90 -4.96
CA HIS A 852 27.22 -27.72 -3.52
C HIS A 852 28.72 -27.74 -3.24
N THR A 853 29.23 -26.71 -2.55
CA THR A 853 30.42 -26.78 -1.69
C THR A 853 30.28 -25.75 -0.58
N ASP A 854 30.46 -26.21 0.66
CA ASP A 854 30.38 -25.41 1.88
C ASP A 854 31.52 -24.38 2.02
N ILE A 855 31.23 -23.30 2.77
CA ILE A 855 32.15 -22.27 3.32
C ILE A 855 32.73 -21.27 2.29
N GLU A 856 32.06 -20.13 2.09
CA GLU A 856 32.63 -18.79 2.31
C GLU A 856 31.60 -17.66 2.11
N GLN A 857 31.70 -16.68 2.99
CA GLN A 857 30.82 -15.52 3.16
C GLN A 857 30.97 -14.46 2.04
N VAL A 858 29.85 -13.79 1.75
CA VAL A 858 29.72 -12.37 1.34
C VAL A 858 30.31 -11.96 -0.01
N THR A 859 29.45 -11.60 -0.98
CA THR A 859 29.48 -10.32 -1.72
C THR A 859 28.41 -10.28 -2.83
N SER A 860 27.25 -9.69 -2.54
CA SER A 860 26.52 -8.93 -3.57
C SER A 860 27.34 -7.66 -3.89
N PRO A 861 27.38 -7.17 -5.14
CA PRO A 861 28.09 -5.93 -5.43
C PRO A 861 27.42 -4.79 -4.66
N LEU A 862 28.13 -4.24 -3.68
CA LEU A 862 27.78 -3.00 -2.99
C LEU A 862 27.41 -1.95 -4.04
N SER A 863 26.39 -1.14 -3.76
CA SER A 863 26.15 0.05 -4.57
C SER A 863 27.43 0.88 -4.59
N PHE A 864 27.72 1.51 -5.73
CA PHE A 864 28.93 2.33 -5.87
C PHE A 864 28.98 3.48 -4.85
N GLU A 865 27.83 3.87 -4.29
CA GLU A 865 27.70 4.85 -3.22
C GLU A 865 28.10 4.28 -1.86
N ASP A 866 27.65 3.08 -1.51
CA ASP A 866 28.02 2.42 -0.24
C ASP A 866 29.53 2.16 -0.15
N TYR A 867 30.14 1.75 -1.27
CA TYR A 867 31.59 1.56 -1.37
C TYR A 867 32.36 2.87 -1.17
N LYS A 868 31.89 3.99 -1.74
CA LYS A 868 32.54 5.30 -1.57
C LYS A 868 32.40 5.85 -0.15
N ALA A 869 31.23 5.68 0.47
CA ALA A 869 31.00 6.09 1.85
C ALA A 869 31.91 5.32 2.82
N GLN A 870 32.00 4.00 2.67
CA GLN A 870 32.86 3.15 3.47
C GLN A 870 34.36 3.49 3.30
N MET A 871 34.80 3.79 2.08
CA MET A 871 36.18 4.24 1.83
C MET A 871 36.46 5.60 2.46
N THR A 872 35.51 6.53 2.39
CA THR A 872 35.66 7.87 2.97
C THR A 872 35.79 7.81 4.48
N ALA A 873 34.98 7.00 5.15
CA ALA A 873 35.07 6.77 6.59
C ALA A 873 36.44 6.19 7.01
N ILE A 874 36.97 5.21 6.27
CA ILE A 874 38.29 4.63 6.54
C ILE A 874 39.41 5.68 6.39
N PHE A 875 39.35 6.52 5.36
CA PHE A 875 40.34 7.59 5.17
C PHE A 875 40.23 8.70 6.23
N ILE A 876 39.02 9.04 6.69
CA ILE A 876 38.82 10.02 7.78
C ILE A 876 39.38 9.46 9.10
N LEU A 877 39.08 8.20 9.41
CA LEU A 877 39.59 7.49 10.58
C LEU A 877 41.13 7.43 10.57
N GLU A 878 41.71 7.02 9.44
CA GLU A 878 43.17 6.92 9.31
C GLU A 878 43.86 8.28 9.37
N PHE A 879 43.30 9.30 8.74
CA PHE A 879 43.80 10.67 8.85
C PHE A 879 43.77 11.15 10.30
N GLY A 880 42.68 10.91 11.03
CA GLY A 880 42.55 11.25 12.45
C GLY A 880 43.61 10.57 13.32
N ILE A 881 43.86 9.27 13.10
CA ILE A 881 44.84 8.47 13.85
C ILE A 881 46.28 8.88 13.50
N ILE A 882 46.60 9.09 12.21
CA ILE A 882 47.94 9.56 11.79
C ILE A 882 48.22 10.95 12.35
N PHE A 883 47.22 11.83 12.31
CA PHE A 883 47.33 13.18 12.85
C PHE A 883 47.58 13.14 14.36
N HIS A 884 46.82 12.32 15.11
CA HIS A 884 47.03 12.08 16.53
C HIS A 884 48.45 11.57 16.84
N SER A 885 48.90 10.59 16.06
CA SER A 885 50.23 9.95 16.20
C SER A 885 51.40 10.92 15.99
N ILE A 886 51.23 11.91 15.10
CA ILE A 886 52.25 12.94 14.85
C ILE A 886 52.40 13.86 16.07
N PHE A 887 51.29 14.31 16.66
CA PHE A 887 51.36 15.20 17.84
C PHE A 887 51.86 14.47 19.09
N ILE A 888 51.49 13.21 19.26
CA ILE A 888 52.07 12.31 20.28
C ILE A 888 53.59 12.18 20.10
N GLY A 889 54.07 11.96 18.87
CA GLY A 889 55.50 11.87 18.59
C GLY A 889 56.26 13.17 18.86
N LEU A 890 55.64 14.32 18.56
CA LEU A 890 56.21 15.65 18.83
C LEU A 890 56.25 15.97 20.33
N THR A 891 55.21 15.61 21.09
CA THR A 891 55.15 15.84 22.54
C THR A 891 56.15 14.98 23.30
N LEU A 892 56.32 13.72 22.92
CA LEU A 892 57.35 12.83 23.48
C LEU A 892 58.78 13.34 23.23
N ALA A 893 59.06 13.94 22.07
CA ALA A 893 60.39 14.48 21.75
C ALA A 893 60.81 15.66 22.65
N VAL A 894 59.84 16.30 23.31
CA VAL A 894 60.04 17.45 24.20
C VAL A 894 59.86 17.07 25.68
N ALA A 895 59.43 15.83 25.97
CA ALA A 895 59.28 15.32 27.33
C ALA A 895 60.63 15.34 28.10
N GLY A 896 60.58 15.80 29.35
CA GLY A 896 61.71 15.86 30.28
C GLY A 896 61.85 14.57 31.08
N ASP A 897 61.75 14.67 32.40
CA ASP A 897 61.95 13.54 33.33
C ASP A 897 60.87 12.43 33.20
N GLU A 898 59.73 12.76 32.60
CA GLU A 898 58.61 11.85 32.35
C GLU A 898 58.80 10.97 31.09
N PHE A 899 59.88 11.18 30.33
CA PHE A 899 60.13 10.49 29.06
C PHE A 899 60.05 8.96 29.19
N ASN A 900 60.64 8.37 30.23
CA ASN A 900 60.66 6.92 30.39
C ASN A 900 59.24 6.35 30.60
N THR A 901 58.40 7.05 31.37
CA THR A 901 57.01 6.63 31.63
C THR A 901 56.17 6.82 30.37
N LEU A 902 56.24 8.01 29.75
CA LEU A 902 55.49 8.33 28.54
C LEU A 902 55.89 7.43 27.37
N PHE A 903 57.17 7.12 27.20
CA PHE A 903 57.64 6.23 26.14
C PHE A 903 57.04 4.82 26.26
N ILE A 904 57.03 4.25 27.48
CA ILE A 904 56.48 2.90 27.69
C ILE A 904 54.97 2.91 27.46
N VAL A 905 54.24 3.90 27.99
CA VAL A 905 52.79 4.02 27.79
C VAL A 905 52.46 4.18 26.30
N LEU A 906 53.21 5.01 25.58
CA LEU A 906 52.98 5.29 24.16
C LEU A 906 53.27 4.08 23.27
N ILE A 907 54.22 3.21 23.61
CA ILE A 907 54.40 1.94 22.88
C ILE A 907 53.14 1.08 22.97
N PHE A 908 52.57 0.92 24.16
CA PHE A 908 51.34 0.15 24.34
C PHE A 908 50.15 0.83 23.64
N HIS A 909 50.03 2.15 23.77
CA HIS A 909 48.99 2.95 23.12
C HIS A 909 49.02 2.77 21.58
N GLN A 910 50.19 2.99 20.96
CA GLN A 910 50.39 2.86 19.52
C GLN A 910 50.18 1.41 19.04
N THR A 911 50.50 0.42 19.88
CA THR A 911 50.27 -0.99 19.55
C THR A 911 48.78 -1.30 19.48
N PHE A 912 47.97 -0.83 20.43
CA PHE A 912 46.53 -1.06 20.43
C PHE A 912 45.80 -0.29 19.34
N GLU A 913 46.21 0.96 19.07
CA GLU A 913 45.69 1.73 17.93
C GLU A 913 46.03 1.08 16.59
N GLY A 914 47.26 0.60 16.42
CA GLY A 914 47.71 -0.12 15.22
C GLY A 914 46.99 -1.44 15.00
N LEU A 915 46.68 -2.18 16.07
CA LEU A 915 45.86 -3.40 16.00
C LEU A 915 44.43 -3.10 15.56
N GLY A 916 43.84 -2.03 16.09
CA GLY A 916 42.51 -1.55 15.71
C GLY A 916 42.43 -1.18 14.22
N LEU A 917 43.35 -0.34 13.75
CA LEU A 917 43.45 0.07 12.34
C LEU A 917 43.73 -1.13 11.42
N GLY A 918 44.67 -2.00 11.79
CA GLY A 918 45.03 -3.18 11.02
C GLY A 918 43.86 -4.16 10.84
N SER A 919 43.06 -4.37 11.88
CA SER A 919 41.85 -5.21 11.78
C SER A 919 40.81 -4.65 10.81
N ARG A 920 40.64 -3.31 10.78
CA ARG A 920 39.71 -2.63 9.86
C ARG A 920 40.18 -2.69 8.41
N LEU A 921 41.46 -2.45 8.18
CA LEU A 921 42.05 -2.55 6.83
C LEU A 921 41.98 -3.98 6.28
N ALA A 922 42.08 -5.00 7.15
CA ALA A 922 42.02 -6.41 6.76
C ALA A 922 40.60 -6.92 6.42
N VAL A 923 39.57 -6.45 7.12
CA VAL A 923 38.17 -6.87 6.90
C VAL A 923 37.50 -6.12 5.74
N THR A 924 38.10 -5.02 5.29
CA THR A 924 37.55 -4.18 4.21
C THR A 924 37.71 -4.83 2.83
N PRO A 925 36.64 -4.94 2.01
CA PRO A 925 36.71 -5.51 0.67
C PRO A 925 37.39 -4.53 -0.32
N TRP A 926 38.66 -4.77 -0.66
CA TRP A 926 39.41 -3.95 -1.62
C TRP A 926 39.23 -4.41 -3.08
N PRO A 927 38.97 -3.51 -4.04
CA PRO A 927 38.92 -3.83 -5.47
C PRO A 927 40.22 -4.45 -5.97
N LYS A 928 40.13 -5.30 -7.00
CA LYS A 928 41.30 -6.02 -7.56
C LYS A 928 42.42 -5.08 -8.01
N ASP A 929 42.06 -3.88 -8.46
CA ASP A 929 42.91 -2.81 -8.97
C ASP A 929 43.50 -1.89 -7.87
N ARG A 930 43.11 -2.08 -6.60
CA ARG A 930 43.60 -1.29 -5.44
C ARG A 930 44.07 -2.14 -4.25
N LYS A 931 44.44 -3.39 -4.48
CA LYS A 931 44.89 -4.33 -3.42
C LYS A 931 46.13 -3.87 -2.63
N TRP A 932 46.91 -2.92 -3.14
CA TRP A 932 48.06 -2.36 -2.43
C TRP A 932 47.72 -1.23 -1.46
N THR A 933 46.55 -0.61 -1.57
CA THR A 933 46.12 0.49 -0.71
C THR A 933 46.23 0.17 0.80
N PRO A 934 45.74 -0.97 1.34
CA PRO A 934 45.85 -1.24 2.78
C PRO A 934 47.30 -1.33 3.29
N TYR A 935 48.24 -1.78 2.46
CA TYR A 935 49.66 -1.85 2.84
C TYR A 935 50.32 -0.46 2.86
N VAL A 936 49.92 0.43 1.94
CA VAL A 936 50.37 1.82 1.93
C VAL A 936 49.87 2.57 3.17
N LEU A 937 48.61 2.35 3.52
CA LEU A 937 47.96 2.95 4.69
C LEU A 937 48.60 2.46 6.01
N GLY A 938 48.83 1.15 6.14
CA GLY A 938 49.57 0.60 7.28
C GLY A 938 51.01 1.13 7.40
N LEU A 939 51.70 1.33 6.28
CA LEU A 939 53.06 1.90 6.26
C LEU A 939 53.05 3.40 6.62
N ALA A 940 52.04 4.16 6.16
CA ALA A 940 51.87 5.56 6.52
C ALA A 940 51.66 5.75 8.03
N TYR A 941 50.83 4.91 8.65
CA TYR A 941 50.68 4.87 10.11
C TYR A 941 52.00 4.52 10.82
N GLY A 942 52.66 3.43 10.42
CA GLY A 942 53.89 2.95 11.08
C GLY A 942 55.08 3.93 11.00
N LEU A 943 55.13 4.77 9.96
CA LEU A 943 56.18 5.78 9.79
C LEU A 943 55.84 7.13 10.43
N SER A 944 54.57 7.40 10.75
CA SER A 944 54.12 8.71 11.24
C SER A 944 54.80 9.13 12.55
N THR A 945 54.81 8.25 13.57
CA THR A 945 55.35 8.54 14.90
C THR A 945 56.87 8.70 14.90
N PRO A 946 57.67 7.80 14.27
CA PRO A 946 59.13 7.99 14.19
C PRO A 946 59.54 9.27 13.44
N VAL A 947 58.85 9.60 12.35
CA VAL A 947 59.09 10.85 11.61
C VAL A 947 58.75 12.06 12.48
N ALA A 948 57.63 12.03 13.18
CA ALA A 948 57.22 13.10 14.08
C ALA A 948 58.18 13.30 15.25
N ILE A 949 58.70 12.23 15.85
CA ILE A 949 59.76 12.31 16.88
C ILE A 949 61.01 12.97 16.30
N GLY A 950 61.43 12.57 15.09
CA GLY A 950 62.57 13.17 14.39
C GLY A 950 62.40 14.67 14.14
N VAL A 951 61.20 15.09 13.70
CA VAL A 951 60.85 16.51 13.53
C VAL A 951 60.86 17.23 14.87
N GLY A 952 60.28 16.64 15.92
CA GLY A 952 60.20 17.19 17.28
C GLY A 952 61.57 17.45 17.89
N LEU A 953 62.51 16.52 17.71
CA LEU A 953 63.91 16.69 18.12
C LEU A 953 64.61 17.83 17.36
N GLY A 954 64.28 18.01 16.07
CA GLY A 954 64.80 19.09 15.22
C GLY A 954 64.33 20.48 15.64
N VAL A 955 63.09 20.61 16.11
CA VAL A 955 62.50 21.89 16.52
C VAL A 955 62.57 22.16 18.03
N ARG A 956 63.06 21.20 18.83
CA ARG A 956 63.11 21.27 20.32
C ARG A 956 63.79 22.53 20.87
N LYS A 957 64.76 23.11 20.14
CA LYS A 957 65.45 24.36 20.54
C LYS A 957 64.67 25.64 20.20
N SER A 958 63.79 25.57 19.20
CA SER A 958 62.97 26.70 18.73
C SER A 958 61.53 26.67 19.27
N TYR A 959 61.14 25.56 19.91
CA TYR A 959 59.80 25.32 20.44
C TYR A 959 59.88 24.92 21.93
N PRO A 960 60.10 25.87 22.85
CA PRO A 960 60.31 25.55 24.26
C PRO A 960 59.03 24.98 24.91
N PRO A 961 59.13 23.87 25.67
CA PRO A 961 58.02 23.32 26.44
C PRO A 961 57.58 24.33 27.51
N GLY A 962 56.36 24.86 27.38
CA GLY A 962 55.80 25.85 28.30
C GLY A 962 55.64 27.27 27.76
N SER A 963 56.06 27.55 26.51
CA SER A 963 55.68 28.82 25.86
C SER A 963 54.17 28.87 25.63
N GLN A 964 53.56 30.05 25.82
CA GLN A 964 52.12 30.27 25.60
C GLN A 964 51.70 29.86 24.18
N THR A 965 52.53 30.13 23.17
CA THR A 965 52.27 29.75 21.79
C THR A 965 52.26 28.23 21.62
N THR A 966 53.20 27.51 22.25
CA THR A 966 53.27 26.05 22.25
C THR A 966 52.03 25.43 22.90
N LEU A 967 51.58 25.97 24.03
CA LEU A 967 50.41 25.47 24.76
C LEU A 967 49.11 25.70 23.97
N ILE A 968 48.97 26.86 23.32
CA ILE A 968 47.80 27.15 22.46
C ILE A 968 47.79 26.22 21.25
N VAL A 969 48.94 26.02 20.60
CA VAL A 969 49.05 25.16 19.43
C VAL A 969 48.73 23.71 19.79
N ASN A 970 49.30 23.18 20.88
CA ASN A 970 48.99 21.84 21.38
C ASN A 970 47.51 21.72 21.73
N GLY A 971 46.94 22.64 22.51
CA GLY A 971 45.52 22.58 22.89
C GLY A 971 44.56 22.62 21.70
N VAL A 972 44.85 23.44 20.67
CA VAL A 972 44.03 23.48 19.45
C VAL A 972 44.13 22.16 18.68
N PHE A 973 45.33 21.65 18.47
CA PHE A 973 45.51 20.41 17.71
C PHE A 973 45.03 19.16 18.45
N ASP A 974 45.23 19.09 19.77
CA ASP A 974 44.69 18.03 20.62
C ASP A 974 43.16 18.04 20.63
N SER A 975 42.53 19.22 20.64
CA SER A 975 41.07 19.33 20.56
C SER A 975 40.50 18.84 19.22
N ILE A 976 41.19 19.14 18.11
CA ILE A 976 40.81 18.68 16.77
C ILE A 976 40.98 17.15 16.69
N SER A 977 42.12 16.65 17.16
CA SER A 977 42.43 15.22 17.17
C SER A 977 41.44 14.44 18.03
N ALA A 978 41.14 14.90 19.25
CA ALA A 978 40.16 14.29 20.13
C ALA A 978 38.74 14.33 19.54
N GLY A 979 38.34 15.44 18.93
CA GLY A 979 37.04 15.56 18.27
C GLY A 979 36.84 14.56 17.14
N ILE A 980 37.84 14.42 16.25
CA ILE A 980 37.81 13.44 15.14
C ILE A 980 37.77 12.00 15.68
N LEU A 981 38.57 11.68 16.69
CA LEU A 981 38.63 10.32 17.25
C LEU A 981 37.37 9.95 18.05
N ILE A 982 36.76 10.90 18.76
CA ILE A 982 35.48 10.68 19.46
C ILE A 982 34.34 10.46 18.46
N TYR A 983 34.28 11.30 17.41
CA TYR A 983 33.27 11.16 16.36
C TYR A 983 33.41 9.82 15.62
N THR A 984 34.61 9.50 15.14
CA THR A 984 34.86 8.25 14.42
C THR A 984 34.63 7.02 15.32
N GLY A 985 35.02 7.09 16.60
CA GLY A 985 34.77 6.02 17.58
C GLY A 985 33.28 5.76 17.87
N LEU A 986 32.51 6.80 18.18
CA LEU A 986 31.11 6.65 18.61
C LEU A 986 30.12 6.58 17.44
N VAL A 987 30.30 7.44 16.43
CA VAL A 987 29.32 7.62 15.35
C VAL A 987 29.62 6.73 14.17
N GLU A 988 30.88 6.57 13.76
CA GLU A 988 31.20 5.72 12.60
C GLU A 988 31.40 4.25 13.00
N LEU A 989 32.21 3.97 14.02
CA LEU A 989 32.59 2.60 14.37
C LEU A 989 31.56 1.91 15.25
N MET A 990 31.17 2.50 16.38
CA MET A 990 30.25 1.87 17.34
C MET A 990 28.82 1.77 16.79
N ALA A 991 28.29 2.84 16.18
CA ALA A 991 26.96 2.82 15.58
C ALA A 991 26.86 1.80 14.44
N HIS A 992 27.88 1.73 13.57
CA HIS A 992 27.87 0.79 12.46
C HIS A 992 27.96 -0.66 12.92
N GLU A 993 28.80 -0.99 13.91
CA GLU A 993 28.91 -2.35 14.44
C GLU A 993 27.70 -2.79 15.23
N PHE A 994 27.13 -1.94 16.10
CA PHE A 994 26.04 -2.36 17.00
C PHE A 994 24.63 -2.08 16.44
N MET A 995 24.44 -0.98 15.72
CA MET A 995 23.11 -0.57 15.24
C MET A 995 22.85 -0.92 13.78
N PHE A 996 23.86 -0.82 12.90
CA PHE A 996 23.67 -1.01 11.45
C PHE A 996 24.15 -2.37 10.92
N SER A 997 24.98 -3.10 11.68
CA SER A 997 25.41 -4.44 11.30
C SER A 997 24.27 -5.46 11.40
N ASN A 998 23.93 -6.08 10.27
CA ASN A 998 22.93 -7.15 10.22
C ASN A 998 23.33 -8.35 11.10
N ALA A 999 24.64 -8.62 11.27
CA ALA A 999 25.12 -9.69 12.13
C ALA A 999 24.80 -9.44 13.61
N MET A 1000 24.96 -8.20 14.09
CA MET A 1000 24.70 -7.83 15.49
C MET A 1000 23.20 -7.63 15.78
N ARG A 1001 22.41 -7.20 14.79
CA ARG A 1001 20.94 -7.13 14.90
C ARG A 1001 20.27 -8.50 14.98
N MET A 1002 20.88 -9.51 14.36
CA MET A 1002 20.41 -10.90 14.38
C MET A 1002 21.06 -11.76 15.47
N ALA A 1003 22.09 -11.24 16.15
CA ALA A 1003 22.79 -11.97 17.22
C ALA A 1003 21.91 -12.09 18.47
N LYS A 1004 22.14 -13.17 19.24
CA LYS A 1004 21.51 -13.35 20.55
C LYS A 1004 21.90 -12.17 21.46
N ILE A 1005 20.97 -11.72 22.30
CA ILE A 1005 21.21 -10.58 23.22
C ILE A 1005 22.46 -10.77 24.09
N GLN A 1006 22.78 -12.02 24.46
CA GLN A 1006 23.99 -12.37 25.19
C GLN A 1006 25.27 -12.03 24.42
N THR A 1007 25.30 -12.31 23.11
CA THR A 1007 26.44 -11.99 22.24
C THR A 1007 26.61 -10.48 22.09
N VAL A 1008 25.50 -9.74 21.93
CA VAL A 1008 25.53 -8.27 21.86
C VAL A 1008 26.03 -7.66 23.17
N LEU A 1009 25.53 -8.15 24.31
CA LEU A 1009 25.99 -7.73 25.64
C LEU A 1009 27.46 -8.09 25.88
N SER A 1010 27.91 -9.28 25.50
CA SER A 1010 29.32 -9.67 25.60
C SER A 1010 30.24 -8.79 24.75
N ALA A 1011 29.84 -8.47 23.52
CA ALA A 1011 30.59 -7.57 22.65
C ALA A 1011 30.66 -6.14 23.23
N PHE A 1012 29.55 -5.64 23.78
CA PHE A 1012 29.52 -4.34 24.45
C PHE A 1012 30.42 -4.30 25.69
N VAL A 1013 30.41 -5.36 26.52
CA VAL A 1013 31.29 -5.49 27.68
C VAL A 1013 32.77 -5.53 27.26
N LEU A 1014 33.12 -6.28 26.20
CA LEU A 1014 34.49 -6.32 25.67
C LEU A 1014 34.96 -4.94 25.18
N MET A 1015 34.09 -4.19 24.50
CA MET A 1015 34.38 -2.82 24.07
C MET A 1015 34.64 -1.90 25.27
N CYS A 1016 33.76 -1.94 26.29
CA CYS A 1016 33.94 -1.17 27.51
C CYS A 1016 35.24 -1.54 28.27
N LEU A 1017 35.61 -2.83 28.29
CA LEU A 1017 36.87 -3.28 28.87
C LEU A 1017 38.09 -2.73 28.10
N GLY A 1018 38.03 -2.71 26.76
CA GLY A 1018 39.06 -2.09 25.94
C GLY A 1018 39.21 -0.59 26.21
N ALA A 1019 38.09 0.14 26.30
CA ALA A 1019 38.09 1.56 26.64
C ALA A 1019 38.62 1.80 28.07
N ALA A 1020 38.27 0.95 29.04
CA ALA A 1020 38.78 1.04 30.40
C ALA A 1020 40.29 0.78 30.48
N LEU A 1021 40.81 -0.16 29.68
CA LEU A 1021 42.24 -0.44 29.58
C LEU A 1021 43.01 0.75 28.99
N MET A 1022 42.47 1.37 27.94
CA MET A 1022 43.06 2.59 27.35
C MET A 1022 43.01 3.78 28.32
N ALA A 1023 41.92 3.94 29.07
CA ALA A 1023 41.82 4.95 30.12
C ALA A 1023 42.81 4.71 31.27
N LEU A 1024 43.09 3.45 31.61
CA LEU A 1024 44.08 3.09 32.63
C LEU A 1024 45.51 3.37 32.17
N LEU A 1025 45.83 3.12 30.90
CA LEU A 1025 47.09 3.54 30.29
C LEU A 1025 47.22 5.06 30.29
N GLY A 1026 46.16 5.78 29.93
CA GLY A 1026 46.14 7.25 29.95
C GLY A 1026 46.21 7.86 31.36
N LYS A 1027 45.83 7.13 32.41
CA LYS A 1027 46.05 7.51 33.82
C LYS A 1027 47.46 7.19 34.31
N TRP A 1028 48.12 6.22 33.68
CA TRP A 1028 49.47 5.79 34.02
C TRP A 1028 50.54 6.69 33.38
N ALA A 1029 50.29 7.16 32.15
CA ALA A 1029 50.93 8.35 31.60
C ALA A 1029 50.54 9.58 32.42
#